data_AF-A0A814H632-F1
#
_entry.id   AF-A0A814H632-F1
#
_cell.length_a   1.000
_cell.length_b   1.000
_cell.length_c   1.000
_cell.angle_alpha   90.00
_cell.angle_beta   90.00
_cell.angle_gamma   90.00
#
_symmetry.space_group_name_H-M   'P 1'
#
loop_
_entity.id
_entity.type
_entity.pdbx_description
1 polymer ?
#
loop_
_entity_poly.entity_id
_entity_poly.type
_entity_poly.pdbx_seq_one_letter_code
_entity_poly.pdbx_strand_id
1 'polypeptide(L)'
;MDNLSQIYQSIRCQKCERRLKNPLELKCRHVICRDCLETILRNHRTNARCPTCNQSLGDYQIENYTYLQPNHYISRLLSTFIDVNQCETCKQCTTVKQCSQCSNDQCDSCYDKHIKTHRQIKQQSNKNSDFSNEEIEILESMKNYLNEKEFEDFIQTARDYLDNAILKENQTTISIENNGSIINIEKKSIWLEPEIYDWSKHEKFTEYDIIHSKPKRVQQLLRLDFIPRSYQIRMTTAGLKGNNSLICLQTGAGKTFIAGIVAKFLHILSLQKLNSASASASATPLDAIRRFKAVFLVPIKALVAQQCTAFRQVFIDQPDSILKSIDNQAGERFKDLYQQYDIFFFTVQKFANFVEAKHADLTKFDLIIIDECHHCYDNHPINSLMRQYHRLKLSGCNIPQIIALTASVGTNKKNAFDHLVHLCANLDCFEIYAVERGAEEDEVRNSTNTPLSDTILTIPKEEYDPIIMNLKDNVMKSIASRLAYDISTMDNQKLENFLVTEHQNACKRNDRDAIIGCDYLLKYHRFLQYYDDLPLDECIKWLIEALQESKPSIPTPFDTFCQQKLEEFHELVAMEISRSVPIKAKLKKLIEMIICLHSSHCRGLILVRTKFHAVSLEAFLNKNPELIKRKIFVGYLTGQGSAEDLSLPGSQQATVLNEFRKGTKNLLVATDVAQEGLDVAECSYVIRYEFVSNEIGTVQSRGRARAPQSKCFLITEALSINYQRELENRQKEGEMTQAIDEWRQRGVVEFRKLLFKEQDDLLKNNTQQTTSKFSQSNQETAKEIHCRFCDTYLCKGSSLRLQGTTVICVDPTFEQRVKPPKSLGERFVCPNKTCHKELGGVILLSRNTPGYALQITSLKFLIDDEQTPRLFKKWSQYQGHMEPL
;
A
#
# COMPACT_ATOMS: atom_id res chain seq x y z
N MET A 1 -12.16 33.86 -24.65
CA MET A 1 -12.36 35.33 -24.67
C MET A 1 -13.12 35.79 -23.43
N ASP A 2 -14.39 35.37 -23.21
CA ASP A 2 -15.22 35.89 -22.10
C ASP A 2 -14.70 35.62 -20.67
N ASN A 3 -13.97 34.50 -20.45
CA ASN A 3 -13.40 34.18 -19.14
C ASN A 3 -12.18 35.05 -18.73
N LEU A 4 -11.42 35.61 -19.67
CA LEU A 4 -10.18 36.34 -19.36
C LEU A 4 -10.44 37.78 -18.90
N SER A 5 -11.44 38.45 -19.50
CA SER A 5 -11.94 39.75 -19.04
C SER A 5 -12.50 39.65 -17.60
N GLN A 6 -13.23 38.57 -17.31
CA GLN A 6 -13.74 38.29 -15.97
C GLN A 6 -12.62 38.04 -14.94
N ILE A 7 -11.56 37.32 -15.31
CA ILE A 7 -10.39 37.10 -14.45
C ILE A 7 -9.65 38.42 -14.20
N TYR A 8 -9.45 39.26 -15.20
CA TYR A 8 -8.77 40.56 -15.03
C TYR A 8 -9.61 41.54 -14.19
N GLN A 9 -10.94 41.52 -14.32
CA GLN A 9 -11.84 42.29 -13.46
C GLN A 9 -11.85 41.79 -12.00
N SER A 10 -11.63 40.49 -11.79
CA SER A 10 -11.66 39.87 -10.46
C SER A 10 -10.51 40.28 -9.52
N ILE A 11 -9.41 40.79 -10.07
CA ILE A 11 -8.22 41.23 -9.32
C ILE A 11 -8.14 42.75 -9.09
N ARG A 12 -9.21 43.49 -9.45
CA ARG A 12 -9.34 44.93 -9.22
C ARG A 12 -10.33 45.23 -8.11
N CYS A 13 -9.99 46.22 -7.30
CA CYS A 13 -10.85 46.74 -6.26
C CYS A 13 -12.00 47.51 -6.90
N GLN A 14 -13.23 47.07 -6.64
CA GLN A 14 -14.43 47.69 -7.20
C GLN A 14 -14.72 49.12 -6.70
N LYS A 15 -14.00 49.60 -5.68
CA LYS A 15 -14.11 51.00 -5.19
C LYS A 15 -13.12 51.96 -5.84
N CYS A 16 -11.89 51.53 -6.10
CA CYS A 16 -10.86 52.42 -6.64
C CYS A 16 -10.47 52.07 -8.07
N GLU A 17 -11.05 50.99 -8.63
CA GLU A 17 -10.80 50.43 -9.97
C GLU A 17 -9.33 50.09 -10.26
N ARG A 18 -8.48 50.22 -9.23
CA ARG A 18 -7.07 49.84 -9.22
C ARG A 18 -6.94 48.42 -8.68
N ARG A 19 -5.77 47.83 -8.92
CA ARG A 19 -5.39 46.51 -8.43
C ARG A 19 -5.58 46.37 -6.91
N LEU A 20 -6.03 45.18 -6.49
CA LEU A 20 -6.20 44.86 -5.07
C LEU A 20 -4.88 44.96 -4.30
N LYS A 21 -4.84 45.80 -3.27
CA LYS A 21 -3.71 45.99 -2.34
C LYS A 21 -4.19 45.68 -0.92
N ASN A 22 -3.55 44.71 -0.26
CA ASN A 22 -4.01 44.14 1.02
C ASN A 22 -5.51 43.77 0.97
N PRO A 23 -5.93 42.83 0.10
CA PRO A 23 -7.33 42.52 -0.08
C PRO A 23 -7.94 41.92 1.19
N LEU A 24 -9.08 42.47 1.57
CA LEU A 24 -9.93 41.94 2.61
C LEU A 24 -11.16 41.32 1.97
N GLU A 25 -11.56 40.17 2.51
CA GLU A 25 -12.82 39.53 2.14
C GLU A 25 -13.94 40.14 2.99
N LEU A 26 -14.93 40.74 2.33
CA LEU A 26 -16.14 41.24 2.99
C LEU A 26 -17.06 40.07 3.36
N LYS A 27 -17.97 40.25 4.32
CA LYS A 27 -18.97 39.21 4.68
C LYS A 27 -19.81 38.72 3.49
N CYS A 28 -19.98 39.56 2.47
CA CYS A 28 -20.65 39.22 1.20
C CYS A 28 -19.74 38.52 0.17
N ARG A 29 -18.52 38.11 0.56
CA ARG A 29 -17.46 37.47 -0.24
C ARG A 29 -16.86 38.31 -1.37
N HIS A 30 -17.26 39.57 -1.50
CA HIS A 30 -16.57 40.51 -2.38
C HIS A 30 -15.24 40.95 -1.78
N VAL A 31 -14.25 41.17 -2.63
CA VAL A 31 -12.88 41.50 -2.22
C VAL A 31 -12.60 42.98 -2.49
N ILE A 32 -12.01 43.66 -1.51
CA ILE A 32 -11.72 45.10 -1.58
C ILE A 32 -10.34 45.40 -0.99
N CYS A 33 -9.65 46.44 -1.47
CA CYS A 33 -8.41 46.90 -0.81
C CYS A 33 -8.71 47.34 0.63
N ARG A 34 -7.81 46.99 1.56
CA ARG A 34 -7.86 47.46 2.95
C ARG A 34 -8.06 48.98 3.05
N ASP A 35 -7.23 49.76 2.37
CA ASP A 35 -7.29 51.24 2.42
C ASP A 35 -8.62 51.79 1.87
N CYS A 36 -9.18 51.11 0.87
CA CYS A 36 -10.48 51.46 0.31
C CYS A 36 -11.60 51.17 1.31
N LEU A 37 -11.53 50.05 2.03
CA LEU A 37 -12.44 49.69 3.11
C LEU A 37 -12.30 50.64 4.30
N GLU A 38 -11.08 50.97 4.75
CA GLU A 38 -10.85 51.98 5.81
C GLU A 38 -11.51 53.31 5.46
N THR A 39 -11.38 53.75 4.21
CA THR A 39 -12.05 54.97 3.73
C THR A 39 -13.58 54.83 3.74
N ILE A 40 -14.15 53.66 3.42
CA ILE A 40 -15.62 53.44 3.52
C ILE A 40 -16.06 53.55 4.98
N LEU A 41 -15.37 52.83 5.88
CA LEU A 41 -15.71 52.76 7.30
C LEU A 41 -15.54 54.12 8.00
N ARG A 42 -14.52 54.91 7.63
CA ARG A 42 -14.30 56.27 8.15
C ARG A 42 -15.37 57.27 7.72
N ASN A 43 -15.81 57.21 6.45
CA ASN A 43 -16.77 58.17 5.89
C ASN A 43 -18.23 57.82 6.21
N HIS A 44 -18.54 56.54 6.47
CA HIS A 44 -19.91 56.07 6.72
C HIS A 44 -20.00 55.24 8.02
N ARG A 45 -19.64 55.86 9.15
CA ARG A 45 -19.50 55.22 10.47
C ARG A 45 -20.70 54.40 10.97
N THR A 46 -21.91 54.62 10.44
CA THR A 46 -23.14 53.92 10.84
C THR A 46 -23.93 53.30 9.69
N ASN A 47 -23.46 53.43 8.43
CA ASN A 47 -24.16 52.90 7.25
C ASN A 47 -23.16 52.53 6.13
N ALA A 48 -22.06 51.89 6.50
CA ALA A 48 -21.07 51.40 5.57
C ALA A 48 -21.63 50.22 4.75
N ARG A 49 -21.56 50.32 3.43
CA ARG A 49 -22.08 49.32 2.49
C ARG A 49 -21.01 48.83 1.52
N CYS A 50 -21.14 47.58 1.09
CA CYS A 50 -20.27 47.00 0.06
C CYS A 50 -20.44 47.77 -1.25
N PRO A 51 -19.36 48.25 -1.90
CA PRO A 51 -19.46 49.00 -3.16
C PRO A 51 -19.92 48.15 -4.35
N THR A 52 -19.87 46.82 -4.24
CA THR A 52 -20.24 45.89 -5.32
C THR A 52 -21.70 45.43 -5.23
N CYS A 53 -22.14 44.96 -4.06
CA CYS A 53 -23.51 44.43 -3.88
C CYS A 53 -24.42 45.30 -2.99
N ASN A 54 -23.93 46.44 -2.51
CA ASN A 54 -24.64 47.39 -1.64
C ASN A 54 -25.16 46.80 -0.30
N GLN A 55 -24.74 45.60 0.07
CA GLN A 55 -25.09 44.97 1.35
C GLN A 55 -24.44 45.71 2.52
N SER A 56 -25.16 45.86 3.63
CA SER A 56 -24.63 46.46 4.86
C SER A 56 -23.46 45.64 5.39
N LEU A 57 -22.37 46.33 5.75
CA LEU A 57 -21.14 45.70 6.22
C LEU A 57 -21.24 45.24 7.68
N GLY A 58 -22.12 45.86 8.48
CA GLY A 58 -22.44 45.46 9.86
C GLY A 58 -21.33 45.70 10.90
N ASP A 59 -20.05 45.58 10.51
CA ASP A 59 -18.89 45.82 11.38
C ASP A 59 -18.16 47.10 10.96
N TYR A 60 -17.98 48.03 11.90
CA TYR A 60 -17.39 49.35 11.66
C TYR A 60 -15.90 49.45 12.03
N GLN A 61 -15.33 48.36 12.52
CA GLN A 61 -13.90 48.21 12.84
C GLN A 61 -13.22 47.34 11.80
N ILE A 62 -12.07 47.78 11.28
CA ILE A 62 -11.41 47.06 10.19
C ILE A 62 -10.78 45.74 10.63
N GLU A 63 -10.42 45.59 11.92
CA GLU A 63 -9.82 44.36 12.43
C GLU A 63 -10.76 43.14 12.34
N ASN A 64 -12.06 43.35 12.17
CA ASN A 64 -13.06 42.28 12.08
C ASN A 64 -13.21 41.69 10.67
N TYR A 65 -12.50 42.24 9.67
CA TYR A 65 -12.46 41.70 8.32
C TYR A 65 -11.21 40.85 8.13
N THR A 66 -11.39 39.65 7.58
CA THR A 66 -10.28 38.71 7.38
C THR A 66 -9.54 39.01 6.08
N TYR A 67 -8.23 38.79 6.10
CA TYR A 67 -7.43 38.76 4.88
C TYR A 67 -7.87 37.60 3.99
N LEU A 68 -7.69 37.80 2.69
CA LEU A 68 -7.98 36.82 1.68
C LEU A 68 -7.25 35.50 1.98
N GLN A 69 -8.00 34.41 2.13
CA GLN A 69 -7.45 33.12 2.57
C GLN A 69 -6.70 32.41 1.42
N PRO A 70 -5.68 31.57 1.70
CA PRO A 70 -4.89 30.85 0.67
C PRO A 70 -5.73 29.96 -0.27
N ASN A 71 -6.88 29.50 0.21
CA ASN A 71 -7.81 28.67 -0.56
C ASN A 71 -8.80 29.48 -1.42
N HIS A 72 -8.76 30.81 -1.35
CA HIS A 72 -9.59 31.69 -2.17
C HIS A 72 -9.12 31.62 -3.65
N TYR A 73 -10.05 31.62 -4.61
CA TYR A 73 -9.72 31.38 -6.03
C TYR A 73 -8.68 32.37 -6.59
N ILE A 74 -8.76 33.65 -6.18
CA ILE A 74 -7.77 34.70 -6.52
C ILE A 74 -6.36 34.33 -6.00
N SER A 75 -6.24 33.72 -4.81
CA SER A 75 -4.96 33.31 -4.22
C SER A 75 -4.34 32.10 -4.93
N ARG A 76 -5.18 31.16 -5.41
CA ARG A 76 -4.75 30.03 -6.24
C ARG A 76 -4.31 30.45 -7.65
N LEU A 77 -5.01 31.41 -8.24
CA LEU A 77 -4.62 32.01 -9.52
C LEU A 77 -3.26 32.69 -9.42
N LEU A 78 -2.98 33.42 -8.34
CA LEU A 78 -1.70 34.12 -8.15
C LEU A 78 -0.50 33.19 -7.88
N SER A 79 -0.73 32.03 -7.24
CA SER A 79 0.33 31.06 -6.90
C SER A 79 0.75 30.18 -8.08
N THR A 80 -0.18 29.78 -8.95
CA THR A 80 0.09 28.89 -10.09
C THR A 80 1.05 29.51 -11.13
N PHE A 81 1.16 30.84 -11.19
CA PHE A 81 2.02 31.54 -12.16
C PHE A 81 3.48 31.72 -11.73
N ILE A 82 3.81 31.52 -10.44
CA ILE A 82 5.15 31.78 -9.90
C ILE A 82 6.10 30.60 -10.10
N ASP A 83 5.57 29.37 -10.15
CA ASP A 83 6.36 28.15 -10.33
C ASP A 83 6.91 27.98 -11.76
N VAL A 84 6.40 28.74 -12.74
CA VAL A 84 6.70 28.54 -14.17
C VAL A 84 7.95 29.31 -14.66
N ASN A 85 8.50 30.25 -13.90
CA ASN A 85 9.59 31.12 -14.36
C ASN A 85 10.70 31.32 -13.31
N GLN A 86 11.29 30.24 -12.77
CA GLN A 86 12.45 30.33 -11.88
C GLN A 86 13.60 29.45 -12.35
N CYS A 87 14.82 29.98 -12.25
CA CYS A 87 16.05 29.24 -12.56
C CYS A 87 16.15 28.04 -11.63
N GLU A 88 16.13 26.83 -12.17
CA GLU A 88 16.10 25.63 -11.35
C GLU A 88 17.36 25.43 -10.51
N THR A 89 18.49 26.04 -10.93
CA THR A 89 19.76 25.91 -10.22
C THR A 89 19.90 26.88 -9.05
N CYS A 90 19.60 28.16 -9.26
CA CYS A 90 19.77 29.16 -8.20
C CYS A 90 18.46 29.50 -7.47
N LYS A 91 17.31 29.19 -8.06
CA LYS A 91 15.95 29.54 -7.60
C LYS A 91 15.71 31.01 -7.29
N GLN A 92 16.63 31.89 -7.69
CA GLN A 92 16.63 33.32 -7.37
C GLN A 92 16.46 34.20 -8.61
N CYS A 93 16.71 33.67 -9.80
CA CYS A 93 16.62 34.41 -11.06
C CYS A 93 15.37 33.98 -11.83
N THR A 94 14.61 34.94 -12.34
CA THR A 94 13.34 34.69 -13.06
C THR A 94 13.43 34.87 -14.56
N THR A 95 14.52 35.47 -15.06
CA THR A 95 14.84 35.53 -16.48
C THR A 95 15.66 34.30 -16.83
N VAL A 96 14.99 33.29 -17.36
CA VAL A 96 15.54 31.96 -17.62
C VAL A 96 15.50 31.64 -19.11
N LYS A 97 16.50 30.91 -19.57
CA LYS A 97 16.53 30.29 -20.89
C LYS A 97 16.52 28.78 -20.67
N GLN A 98 15.73 28.10 -21.48
CA GLN A 98 15.63 26.66 -21.42
C GLN A 98 16.92 26.02 -21.97
N CYS A 99 17.52 25.10 -21.22
CA CYS A 99 18.69 24.36 -21.68
C CYS A 99 18.30 23.42 -22.82
N SER A 100 18.94 23.54 -23.99
CA SER A 100 18.66 22.69 -25.15
C SER A 100 19.03 21.19 -24.94
N GLN A 101 19.71 20.85 -23.84
CA GLN A 101 20.20 19.49 -23.58
C GLN A 101 19.32 18.72 -22.58
N CYS A 102 18.80 19.36 -21.53
CA CYS A 102 17.94 18.73 -20.53
C CYS A 102 16.59 19.42 -20.27
N SER A 103 16.30 20.52 -20.98
CA SER A 103 15.05 21.27 -20.88
C SER A 103 14.80 22.01 -19.56
N ASN A 104 15.77 22.05 -18.66
CA ASN A 104 15.70 22.82 -17.41
C ASN A 104 15.86 24.32 -17.68
N ASP A 105 15.11 25.13 -16.94
CA ASP A 105 15.17 26.59 -17.04
C ASP A 105 16.33 27.16 -16.21
N GLN A 106 17.24 27.87 -16.88
CA GLN A 106 18.49 28.36 -16.30
C GLN A 106 18.67 29.84 -16.62
N CYS A 107 19.05 30.67 -15.64
CA CYS A 107 19.44 32.06 -15.93
C CYS A 107 20.79 32.11 -16.65
N ASP A 108 21.06 33.20 -17.36
CA ASP A 108 22.27 33.35 -18.19
C ASP A 108 23.58 33.09 -17.43
N SER A 109 23.66 33.47 -16.14
CA SER A 109 24.85 33.22 -15.31
C SER A 109 25.01 31.77 -14.85
N CYS A 110 23.92 31.00 -14.76
CA CYS A 110 23.93 29.57 -14.42
C CYS A 110 24.04 28.69 -15.67
N TYR A 111 23.59 29.19 -16.82
CA TYR A 111 23.55 28.46 -18.09
C TYR A 111 24.93 27.96 -18.53
N ASP A 112 25.96 28.82 -18.47
CA ASP A 112 27.32 28.46 -18.89
C ASP A 112 27.99 27.42 -17.99
N LYS A 113 27.68 27.44 -16.68
CA LYS A 113 28.11 26.39 -15.74
C LYS A 113 27.37 25.10 -16.01
N HIS A 114 26.06 25.19 -16.22
CA HIS A 114 25.17 24.06 -16.51
C HIS A 114 25.55 23.32 -17.81
N ILE A 115 25.88 24.03 -18.89
CA ILE A 115 26.37 23.47 -20.17
C ILE A 115 27.72 22.75 -20.01
N LYS A 116 28.61 23.25 -19.15
CA LYS A 116 29.91 22.59 -18.87
C LYS A 116 29.72 21.23 -18.20
N THR A 117 28.72 21.09 -17.33
CA THR A 117 28.33 19.81 -16.71
C THR A 117 27.85 18.79 -17.75
N HIS A 118 27.08 19.21 -18.76
CA HIS A 118 26.64 18.30 -19.85
C HIS A 118 27.80 17.79 -20.71
N ARG A 119 28.88 18.58 -20.88
CA ARG A 119 30.09 18.11 -21.59
C ARG A 119 30.82 17.02 -20.82
N GLN A 120 30.70 16.99 -19.49
CA GLN A 120 31.30 15.95 -18.64
C GLN A 120 30.41 14.69 -18.53
N ILE A 121 29.10 14.82 -18.77
CA ILE A 121 28.10 13.74 -18.62
C ILE A 121 27.83 13.01 -19.96
N LYS A 122 28.50 13.40 -21.06
CA LYS A 122 28.30 12.82 -22.41
C LYS A 122 28.87 11.39 -22.62
N GLN A 123 29.03 10.61 -21.55
CA GLN A 123 29.11 9.15 -21.60
C GLN A 123 27.94 8.60 -20.77
N GLN A 124 26.99 7.96 -21.45
CA GLN A 124 25.73 7.36 -20.97
C GLN A 124 24.47 8.26 -21.09
N SER A 125 23.92 8.25 -22.32
CA SER A 125 22.52 8.54 -22.72
C SER A 125 21.49 7.69 -21.94
N ASN A 126 20.17 7.95 -21.84
CA ASN A 126 19.20 8.96 -22.32
C ASN A 126 17.91 8.78 -21.48
N LYS A 127 17.31 9.85 -20.93
CA LYS A 127 16.04 10.55 -21.27
C LYS A 127 14.69 9.78 -21.20
N ASN A 128 13.75 10.39 -20.47
CA ASN A 128 12.40 10.77 -20.94
C ASN A 128 11.86 11.97 -20.13
N SER A 129 11.07 12.84 -20.79
CA SER A 129 10.49 14.11 -20.35
C SER A 129 9.00 14.13 -20.70
N ASP A 130 8.12 14.72 -19.88
CA ASP A 130 6.71 14.97 -20.24
C ASP A 130 6.21 16.33 -19.70
N PHE A 131 5.72 17.19 -20.61
CA PHE A 131 4.73 18.26 -20.38
C PHE A 131 3.64 18.11 -21.45
N SER A 132 2.40 18.53 -21.17
CA SER A 132 1.27 18.38 -22.10
C SER A 132 1.12 19.57 -23.06
N ASN A 133 0.62 19.32 -24.28
CA ASN A 133 0.47 20.34 -25.33
C ASN A 133 -0.57 21.44 -24.99
N GLU A 134 -1.54 21.17 -24.11
CA GLU A 134 -2.53 22.17 -23.67
C GLU A 134 -1.91 23.26 -22.77
N GLU A 135 -0.88 22.93 -22.01
CA GLU A 135 -0.20 23.87 -21.11
C GLU A 135 0.72 24.82 -21.89
N ILE A 136 1.30 24.35 -22.99
CA ILE A 136 2.15 25.14 -23.90
C ILE A 136 1.29 26.12 -24.73
N GLU A 137 0.12 25.71 -25.21
CA GLU A 137 -0.80 26.58 -25.98
C GLU A 137 -1.39 27.72 -25.14
N ILE A 138 -1.63 27.50 -23.84
CA ILE A 138 -2.10 28.54 -22.91
C ILE A 138 -1.02 29.60 -22.69
N LEU A 139 0.24 29.19 -22.54
CA LEU A 139 1.38 30.07 -22.32
C LEU A 139 1.73 30.88 -23.58
N GLU A 140 1.66 30.27 -24.77
CA GLU A 140 1.87 30.97 -26.06
C GLU A 140 0.74 31.94 -26.39
N SER A 141 -0.51 31.63 -26.02
CA SER A 141 -1.65 32.54 -26.21
C SER A 141 -1.57 33.78 -25.31
N MET A 142 -1.02 33.68 -24.09
CA MET A 142 -0.87 34.83 -23.18
C MET A 142 0.19 35.84 -23.65
N LYS A 143 1.24 35.36 -24.33
CA LYS A 143 2.33 36.19 -24.85
C LYS A 143 1.91 37.07 -26.04
N ASN A 144 0.82 36.71 -26.73
CA ASN A 144 0.31 37.42 -27.89
C ASN A 144 -0.76 38.48 -27.57
N TYR A 145 -1.28 38.53 -26.33
CA TYR A 145 -2.39 39.42 -25.94
C TYR A 145 -2.04 40.51 -24.92
N LEU A 146 -0.94 40.36 -24.18
CA LEU A 146 -0.43 41.37 -23.26
C LEU A 146 0.82 41.98 -23.88
N ASN A 147 0.96 43.30 -23.89
CA ASN A 147 2.25 43.88 -24.24
C ASN A 147 3.28 43.54 -23.14
N GLU A 148 4.58 43.54 -23.47
CA GLU A 148 5.66 43.15 -22.53
C GLU A 148 5.55 43.88 -21.18
N LYS A 149 5.08 45.13 -21.19
CA LYS A 149 4.93 45.93 -19.98
C LYS A 149 3.74 45.47 -19.11
N GLU A 150 2.64 45.06 -19.70
CA GLU A 150 1.47 44.51 -19.00
C GLU A 150 1.73 43.12 -18.41
N PHE A 151 2.55 42.32 -19.11
CA PHE A 151 2.98 41.01 -18.64
C PHE A 151 3.96 41.14 -17.46
N GLU A 152 4.95 42.03 -17.55
CA GLU A 152 5.88 42.32 -16.45
C GLU A 152 5.17 42.95 -15.24
N ASP A 153 4.21 43.86 -15.44
CA ASP A 153 3.39 44.43 -14.36
C ASP A 153 2.54 43.35 -13.66
N PHE A 154 2.06 42.34 -14.39
CA PHE A 154 1.32 41.20 -13.82
C PHE A 154 2.23 40.26 -13.00
N ILE A 155 3.47 40.05 -13.41
CA ILE A 155 4.45 39.24 -12.67
C ILE A 155 4.94 39.97 -11.43
N GLN A 156 5.26 41.26 -11.53
CA GLN A 156 5.62 42.08 -10.36
C GLN A 156 4.46 42.17 -9.36
N THR A 157 3.23 42.09 -9.88
CA THR A 157 2.02 42.01 -9.08
C THR A 157 1.93 40.75 -8.21
N ALA A 158 2.25 39.59 -8.76
CA ALA A 158 2.27 38.35 -7.99
C ALA A 158 3.36 38.37 -6.90
N ARG A 159 4.52 38.98 -7.18
CA ARG A 159 5.65 39.13 -6.25
C ARG A 159 5.34 40.03 -5.05
N ASP A 160 4.86 41.26 -5.30
CA ASP A 160 4.59 42.23 -4.23
C ASP A 160 3.50 41.74 -3.24
N TYR A 161 2.61 40.86 -3.68
CA TYR A 161 1.57 40.27 -2.83
C TYR A 161 2.15 39.29 -1.81
N LEU A 162 3.14 38.49 -2.23
CA LEU A 162 3.86 37.54 -1.39
C LEU A 162 4.81 38.24 -0.42
N ASP A 163 5.54 39.26 -0.88
CA ASP A 163 6.48 40.00 -0.02
C ASP A 163 5.76 40.76 1.11
N ASN A 164 4.58 41.31 0.85
CA ASN A 164 3.77 41.99 1.87
C ASN A 164 3.06 41.02 2.84
N ALA A 165 2.79 39.77 2.42
CA ALA A 165 2.30 38.72 3.32
C ALA A 165 3.40 38.26 4.30
N ILE A 166 4.65 38.30 3.86
CA ILE A 166 5.82 37.88 4.66
C ILE A 166 6.28 39.00 5.64
N LEU A 167 6.08 40.28 5.31
CA LEU A 167 6.59 41.40 6.12
C LEU A 167 5.72 41.82 7.32
N LYS A 168 4.43 41.47 7.40
CA LYS A 168 3.54 41.92 8.49
C LYS A 168 3.38 40.97 9.68
N GLU A 169 3.98 39.79 9.66
CA GLU A 169 4.02 38.89 10.84
C GLU A 169 5.16 39.22 11.82
N ASN A 170 6.03 40.21 11.52
CA ASN A 170 7.27 40.44 12.27
C ASN A 170 7.37 41.75 13.09
N GLN A 171 6.30 42.54 13.29
CA GLN A 171 6.37 43.71 14.20
C GLN A 171 5.07 43.92 15.00
N THR A 172 5.02 43.41 16.23
CA THR A 172 4.14 43.92 17.29
C THR A 172 4.94 44.07 18.59
N THR A 173 5.29 45.31 18.94
CA THR A 173 5.88 45.68 20.23
C THR A 173 4.74 46.00 21.20
N ILE A 174 4.73 45.43 22.41
CA ILE A 174 3.81 45.81 23.49
C ILE A 174 4.63 46.54 24.56
N SER A 175 4.28 47.79 24.84
CA SER A 175 4.77 48.55 25.98
C SER A 175 3.80 48.39 27.15
N ILE A 176 4.30 47.97 28.31
CA ILE A 176 3.55 47.93 29.58
C ILE A 176 4.18 48.94 30.52
N GLU A 177 3.40 49.92 30.96
CA GLU A 177 3.80 50.83 32.04
C GLU A 177 3.61 50.15 33.39
N ASN A 178 4.68 50.07 34.18
CA ASN A 178 4.58 49.75 35.59
C ASN A 178 5.50 50.69 36.36
N ASN A 179 4.92 51.52 37.24
CA ASN A 179 5.62 52.46 38.14
C ASN A 179 6.78 53.23 37.48
N GLY A 180 6.49 53.97 36.40
CA GLY A 180 7.40 54.98 35.85
C GLY A 180 8.61 54.45 35.08
N SER A 181 8.66 53.16 34.73
CA SER A 181 9.66 52.61 33.81
C SER A 181 9.02 51.75 32.71
N ILE A 182 9.37 52.03 31.44
CA ILE A 182 8.92 51.29 30.25
C ILE A 182 9.84 50.07 30.08
N ILE A 183 9.28 48.86 30.15
CA ILE A 183 10.00 47.63 29.80
C ILE A 183 9.51 47.19 28.42
N ASN A 184 10.40 47.18 27.43
CA ASN A 184 10.14 46.62 26.10
C ASN A 184 10.41 45.12 26.12
N ILE A 185 9.39 44.30 25.86
CA ILE A 185 9.55 42.86 25.67
C ILE A 185 9.40 42.55 24.18
N GLU A 186 10.49 42.13 23.54
CA GLU A 186 10.45 41.62 22.16
C GLU A 186 9.84 40.21 22.15
N LYS A 187 8.70 40.04 21.47
CA LYS A 187 8.25 38.72 21.03
C LYS A 187 9.04 38.34 19.79
N LYS A 188 10.00 37.43 19.92
CA LYS A 188 10.52 36.67 18.77
C LYS A 188 9.43 35.72 18.28
N SER A 189 8.80 36.03 17.15
CA SER A 189 8.03 35.11 16.33
C SER A 189 9.00 34.06 15.74
N ILE A 190 8.78 32.80 16.11
CA ILE A 190 9.52 31.63 15.61
C ILE A 190 8.75 31.08 14.42
N TRP A 191 8.99 31.63 13.23
CA TRP A 191 8.69 30.97 11.94
C TRP A 191 9.75 31.43 10.93
N LEU A 192 10.96 30.90 11.10
CA LEU A 192 11.93 30.80 10.02
C LEU A 192 11.52 29.59 9.15
N GLU A 193 12.04 29.49 7.92
CA GLU A 193 12.17 28.21 7.19
C GLU A 193 12.52 27.07 8.17
N PRO A 194 12.18 25.78 7.95
CA PRO A 194 12.45 24.73 8.94
C PRO A 194 13.97 24.62 9.16
N GLU A 195 14.49 25.45 10.05
CA GLU A 195 15.83 25.42 10.56
C GLU A 195 15.88 24.10 11.29
N ILE A 196 16.73 23.22 10.77
CA ILE A 196 17.09 21.96 11.43
C ILE A 196 17.31 22.29 12.91
N TYR A 197 16.45 21.72 13.76
CA TYR A 197 16.44 22.09 15.16
C TYR A 197 17.41 21.21 15.96
N ASP A 198 18.25 21.86 16.75
CA ASP A 198 19.22 21.20 17.61
C ASP A 198 18.55 20.73 18.93
N TRP A 199 17.90 19.56 18.87
CA TRP A 199 17.24 18.93 20.04
C TRP A 199 18.18 18.64 21.21
N SER A 200 19.47 18.59 20.94
CA SER A 200 20.50 18.36 21.94
C SER A 200 20.57 19.52 22.96
N LYS A 201 20.04 20.70 22.61
CA LYS A 201 19.92 21.91 23.45
C LYS A 201 18.49 22.24 23.89
N HIS A 202 17.50 21.42 23.52
CA HIS A 202 16.11 21.67 23.90
C HIS A 202 15.92 21.50 25.41
N GLU A 203 14.96 22.24 25.98
CA GLU A 203 14.52 22.06 27.37
C GLU A 203 14.19 20.59 27.62
N LYS A 204 14.66 20.04 28.74
CA LYS A 204 14.39 18.63 29.09
C LYS A 204 12.92 18.50 29.45
N PHE A 205 12.27 17.48 28.91
CA PHE A 205 10.91 17.09 29.25
C PHE A 205 10.83 15.57 29.34
N THR A 206 9.83 15.10 30.07
CA THR A 206 9.65 13.70 30.44
C THR A 206 8.48 13.08 29.69
N GLU A 207 8.32 11.77 29.80
CA GLU A 207 7.13 11.07 29.34
C GLU A 207 5.85 11.64 29.99
N TYR A 208 5.94 12.11 31.25
CA TYR A 208 4.82 12.72 31.95
C TYR A 208 4.31 13.98 31.23
N ASP A 209 5.25 14.80 30.73
CA ASP A 209 4.96 16.02 29.98
C ASP A 209 4.31 15.75 28.62
N ILE A 210 4.45 14.54 28.06
CA ILE A 210 3.69 14.14 26.88
C ILE A 210 2.32 13.61 27.30
N ILE A 211 2.30 12.59 28.17
CA ILE A 211 1.10 11.78 28.46
C ILE A 211 -0.01 12.62 29.12
N HIS A 212 0.34 13.58 29.98
CA HIS A 212 -0.63 14.37 30.75
C HIS A 212 -0.85 15.77 30.19
N SER A 213 -0.21 16.10 29.06
CA SER A 213 -0.35 17.39 28.41
C SER A 213 -1.52 17.42 27.46
N LYS A 214 -2.08 18.62 27.29
CA LYS A 214 -3.07 18.88 26.24
C LYS A 214 -2.43 18.73 24.85
N PRO A 215 -3.20 18.30 23.83
CA PRO A 215 -2.77 18.22 22.44
C PRO A 215 -1.86 19.33 21.91
N LYS A 216 -2.25 20.59 22.11
CA LYS A 216 -1.48 21.76 21.64
C LYS A 216 -0.10 21.86 22.31
N ARG A 217 0.02 21.44 23.58
CA ARG A 217 1.29 21.45 24.31
C ARG A 217 2.21 20.36 23.79
N VAL A 218 1.68 19.17 23.49
CA VAL A 218 2.46 18.08 22.87
C VAL A 218 2.94 18.47 21.48
N GLN A 219 2.08 19.09 20.66
CA GLN A 219 2.49 19.64 19.37
C GLN A 219 3.69 20.58 19.50
N GLN A 220 3.66 21.50 20.48
CA GLN A 220 4.76 22.45 20.71
C GLN A 220 6.01 21.77 21.24
N LEU A 221 5.88 20.87 22.23
CA LEU A 221 7.00 20.13 22.84
C LEU A 221 7.77 19.30 21.81
N LEU A 222 7.04 18.71 20.86
CA LEU A 222 7.62 17.85 19.83
C LEU A 222 7.74 18.54 18.47
N ARG A 223 7.44 19.84 18.36
CA ARG A 223 7.47 20.61 17.10
C ARG A 223 6.78 19.88 15.93
N LEU A 224 5.56 19.41 16.16
CA LEU A 224 4.77 18.70 15.14
C LEU A 224 4.05 19.70 14.22
N ASP A 225 3.94 19.39 12.93
CA ASP A 225 3.16 20.15 11.95
C ASP A 225 1.63 19.94 12.11
N PHE A 226 1.21 18.97 12.92
CA PHE A 226 -0.19 18.71 13.27
C PHE A 226 -0.43 18.68 14.78
N ILE A 227 -1.69 18.88 15.18
CA ILE A 227 -2.13 18.69 16.57
C ILE A 227 -2.52 17.21 16.76
N PRO A 228 -1.81 16.42 17.60
CA PRO A 228 -2.19 15.04 17.87
C PRO A 228 -3.51 14.97 18.64
N ARG A 229 -4.31 13.93 18.43
CA ARG A 229 -5.59 13.74 19.15
C ARG A 229 -5.38 13.27 20.57
N SER A 230 -6.39 13.44 21.43
CA SER A 230 -6.25 13.12 22.87
C SER A 230 -5.99 11.62 23.07
N TYR A 231 -6.75 10.77 22.37
CA TYR A 231 -6.49 9.33 22.37
C TYR A 231 -5.10 8.97 21.82
N GLN A 232 -4.61 9.67 20.80
CA GLN A 232 -3.29 9.37 20.22
C GLN A 232 -2.18 9.62 21.24
N ILE A 233 -2.28 10.70 22.01
CA ILE A 233 -1.35 11.02 23.10
C ILE A 233 -1.41 9.94 24.19
N ARG A 234 -2.60 9.54 24.64
CA ARG A 234 -2.74 8.44 25.62
C ARG A 234 -2.04 7.17 25.14
N MET A 235 -2.22 6.81 23.87
CA MET A 235 -1.63 5.61 23.28
C MET A 235 -0.10 5.65 23.20
N THR A 236 0.52 6.84 23.19
CA THR A 236 1.99 6.94 23.25
C THR A 236 2.57 6.35 24.54
N THR A 237 1.77 6.30 25.62
CA THR A 237 2.15 5.63 26.89
C THR A 237 2.67 4.21 26.66
N ALA A 238 2.12 3.51 25.66
CA ALA A 238 2.54 2.17 25.24
C ALA A 238 4.04 2.06 24.94
N GLY A 239 4.62 3.13 24.41
CA GLY A 239 6.04 3.19 24.08
C GLY A 239 6.85 3.96 25.11
N LEU A 240 6.33 5.08 25.60
CA LEU A 240 7.10 6.03 26.43
C LEU A 240 7.53 5.46 27.79
N LYS A 241 6.80 4.48 28.33
CA LYS A 241 7.16 3.80 29.59
C LYS A 241 8.27 2.76 29.45
N GLY A 242 8.71 2.45 28.22
CA GLY A 242 9.72 1.43 27.95
C GLY A 242 9.22 -0.02 27.97
N ASN A 243 7.92 -0.26 28.13
CA ASN A 243 7.33 -1.60 28.08
C ASN A 243 7.06 -2.05 26.64
N ASN A 244 7.14 -3.35 26.40
CA ASN A 244 6.67 -3.94 25.15
C ASN A 244 5.14 -3.93 25.11
N SER A 245 4.57 -3.33 24.08
CA SER A 245 3.14 -3.01 24.06
C SER A 245 2.48 -3.27 22.71
N LEU A 246 1.24 -3.75 22.77
CA LEU A 246 0.34 -3.91 21.63
C LEU A 246 -0.64 -2.74 21.56
N ILE A 247 -0.65 -2.00 20.45
CA ILE A 247 -1.62 -0.94 20.18
C ILE A 247 -2.66 -1.47 19.19
N CYS A 248 -3.90 -1.61 19.66
CA CYS A 248 -5.04 -2.06 18.87
C CYS A 248 -5.97 -0.88 18.57
N LEU A 249 -5.89 -0.36 17.33
CA LEU A 249 -6.64 0.81 16.86
C LEU A 249 -7.12 0.61 15.43
N GLN A 250 -8.39 0.97 15.17
CA GLN A 250 -8.98 0.84 13.83
C GLN A 250 -8.18 1.57 12.73
N THR A 251 -8.37 1.12 11.49
CA THR A 251 -7.70 1.71 10.32
C THR A 251 -8.05 3.20 10.20
N GLY A 252 -7.04 4.04 9.96
CA GLY A 252 -7.21 5.50 9.88
C GLY A 252 -7.08 6.25 11.21
N ALA A 253 -7.04 5.58 12.37
CA ALA A 253 -6.85 6.23 13.67
C ALA A 253 -5.43 6.81 13.89
N GLY A 254 -4.53 6.67 12.92
CA GLY A 254 -3.18 7.24 12.98
C GLY A 254 -2.17 6.44 13.80
N LYS A 255 -2.23 5.09 13.77
CA LYS A 255 -1.25 4.19 14.41
C LYS A 255 0.21 4.57 14.10
N THR A 256 0.51 4.88 12.84
CA THR A 256 1.84 5.32 12.41
C THR A 256 2.30 6.60 13.11
N PHE A 257 1.43 7.59 13.29
CA PHE A 257 1.77 8.84 13.98
C PHE A 257 2.08 8.61 15.46
N ILE A 258 1.34 7.70 16.11
CA ILE A 258 1.60 7.32 17.52
C ILE A 258 3.01 6.72 17.64
N ALA A 259 3.35 5.78 16.76
CA ALA A 259 4.68 5.18 16.74
C ALA A 259 5.78 6.20 16.40
N GLY A 260 5.51 7.14 15.49
CA GLY A 260 6.42 8.24 15.16
C GLY A 260 6.67 9.17 16.34
N ILE A 261 5.63 9.53 17.10
CA ILE A 261 5.75 10.37 18.30
C ILE A 261 6.63 9.70 19.35
N VAL A 262 6.41 8.39 19.61
CA VAL A 262 7.26 7.63 20.53
C VAL A 262 8.71 7.61 20.04
N ALA A 263 8.95 7.28 18.77
CA ALA A 263 10.30 7.22 18.21
C ALA A 263 11.01 8.58 18.28
N LYS A 264 10.30 9.69 18.01
CA LYS A 264 10.83 11.04 18.12
C LYS A 264 11.21 11.38 19.55
N PHE A 265 10.36 11.08 20.52
CA PHE A 265 10.68 11.29 21.92
C PHE A 265 11.95 10.54 22.36
N LEU A 266 12.03 9.23 22.06
CA LEU A 266 13.19 8.42 22.44
C LEU A 266 14.47 8.89 21.73
N HIS A 267 14.35 9.34 20.48
CA HIS A 267 15.45 9.96 19.75
C HIS A 267 15.95 11.24 20.41
N ILE A 268 15.04 12.15 20.78
CA ILE A 268 15.37 13.39 21.50
C ILE A 268 16.08 13.08 22.83
N LEU A 269 15.57 12.12 23.62
CA LEU A 269 16.21 11.71 24.87
C LEU A 269 17.63 11.17 24.65
N SER A 270 17.86 10.42 23.58
CA SER A 270 19.20 9.94 23.21
C SER A 270 20.16 11.09 22.89
N LEU A 271 19.71 12.09 22.12
CA LEU A 271 20.50 13.29 21.81
C LEU A 271 20.87 14.09 23.07
N GLN A 272 19.92 14.26 24.00
CA GLN A 272 20.15 14.96 25.26
C GLN A 272 21.15 14.22 26.17
N LYS A 273 21.12 12.88 26.18
CA LYS A 273 22.08 12.05 26.92
C LYS A 273 23.50 12.16 26.33
N LEU A 274 23.63 12.12 25.01
CA LEU A 274 24.91 12.28 24.31
C LEU A 274 25.57 13.62 24.66
N ASN A 275 24.81 14.72 24.61
CA ASN A 275 25.30 16.05 24.97
C ASN A 275 25.75 16.16 26.44
N SER A 276 24.95 15.59 27.35
CA SER A 276 25.25 15.63 28.78
C SER A 276 26.54 14.87 29.10
N ALA A 277 26.80 13.76 28.40
CA ALA A 277 28.01 12.95 28.57
C ALA A 277 29.27 13.59 27.98
N SER A 278 29.15 14.31 26.86
CA SER A 278 30.27 15.09 26.29
C SER A 278 30.69 16.28 27.16
N ALA A 279 29.84 16.71 28.10
CA ALA A 279 30.13 17.82 29.03
C ALA A 279 30.75 17.37 30.37
N SER A 280 30.59 16.11 30.78
CA SER A 280 31.19 15.59 32.01
C SER A 280 32.49 14.83 31.72
N ALA A 281 33.64 15.45 32.04
CA ALA A 281 34.97 14.84 31.91
C ALA A 281 35.25 13.68 32.90
N SER A 282 34.23 13.07 33.51
CA SER A 282 34.39 12.01 34.52
C SER A 282 33.61 10.74 34.15
N ALA A 283 34.36 9.76 33.64
CA ALA A 283 34.26 8.33 33.95
C ALA A 283 32.94 7.58 33.69
N THR A 284 32.26 7.82 32.57
CA THR A 284 31.62 6.71 31.84
C THR A 284 32.29 6.57 30.48
N PRO A 285 32.62 5.34 30.02
CA PRO A 285 33.23 5.18 28.70
C PRO A 285 32.31 5.84 27.67
N LEU A 286 32.84 6.77 26.85
CA LEU A 286 32.10 7.36 25.71
C LEU A 286 31.48 6.27 24.81
N ASP A 287 32.05 5.05 24.83
CA ASP A 287 31.58 3.85 24.13
C ASP A 287 30.20 3.34 24.59
N ALA A 288 29.71 3.73 25.77
CA ALA A 288 28.46 3.22 26.32
C ALA A 288 27.20 3.96 25.84
N ILE A 289 27.32 5.22 25.38
CA ILE A 289 26.17 6.03 24.96
C ILE A 289 26.14 6.09 23.44
N ARG A 290 25.31 5.22 22.86
CA ARG A 290 25.07 5.14 21.42
C ARG A 290 23.86 5.98 21.01
N ARG A 291 23.85 6.43 19.74
CA ARG A 291 22.66 7.05 19.12
C ARG A 291 21.50 6.06 19.13
N PHE A 292 20.30 6.57 19.35
CA PHE A 292 19.05 5.82 19.24
C PHE A 292 18.93 5.18 17.86
N LYS A 293 18.62 3.88 17.83
CA LYS A 293 18.37 3.12 16.60
C LYS A 293 17.03 2.43 16.65
N ALA A 294 16.19 2.67 15.65
CA ALA A 294 14.89 2.02 15.53
C ALA A 294 14.68 1.38 14.15
N VAL A 295 13.83 0.36 14.12
CA VAL A 295 13.36 -0.24 12.87
C VAL A 295 11.84 -0.31 12.84
N PHE A 296 11.26 0.14 11.74
CA PHE A 296 9.83 0.05 11.45
C PHE A 296 9.60 -1.04 10.40
N LEU A 297 8.88 -2.09 10.78
CA LEU A 297 8.65 -3.28 9.98
C LEU A 297 7.23 -3.29 9.42
N VAL A 298 7.12 -3.49 8.11
CA VAL A 298 5.84 -3.56 7.39
C VAL A 298 5.68 -4.88 6.62
N PRO A 299 4.45 -5.37 6.40
CA PRO A 299 4.24 -6.63 5.68
C PRO A 299 4.61 -6.55 4.19
N ILE A 300 4.33 -5.41 3.53
CA ILE A 300 4.49 -5.27 2.06
C ILE A 300 5.43 -4.13 1.66
N LYS A 301 6.05 -4.25 0.47
CA LYS A 301 7.05 -3.29 -0.04
C LYS A 301 6.51 -1.87 -0.21
N ALA A 302 5.26 -1.72 -0.65
CA ALA A 302 4.63 -0.42 -0.87
C ALA A 302 4.53 0.42 0.42
N LEU A 303 4.34 -0.24 1.56
CA LEU A 303 4.26 0.41 2.87
C LEU A 303 5.59 1.02 3.34
N VAL A 304 6.74 0.52 2.87
CA VAL A 304 8.06 0.98 3.36
C VAL A 304 8.24 2.47 3.09
N ALA A 305 8.02 2.89 1.84
CA ALA A 305 8.13 4.29 1.47
C ALA A 305 7.00 5.14 2.07
N GLN A 306 5.79 4.60 2.14
CA GLN A 306 4.63 5.29 2.70
C GLN A 306 4.81 5.63 4.18
N GLN A 307 5.18 4.65 5.01
CA GLN A 307 5.37 4.87 6.44
C GLN A 307 6.58 5.76 6.71
N CYS A 308 7.65 5.65 5.89
CA CYS A 308 8.78 6.58 5.95
C CYS A 308 8.34 8.03 5.69
N THR A 309 7.47 8.26 4.70
CA THR A 309 6.92 9.60 4.42
C THR A 309 6.01 10.10 5.55
N ALA A 310 5.19 9.24 6.14
CA ALA A 310 4.39 9.62 7.31
C ALA A 310 5.26 10.02 8.52
N PHE A 311 6.38 9.31 8.75
CA PHE A 311 7.35 9.70 9.78
C PHE A 311 8.02 11.05 9.49
N ARG A 312 8.21 11.46 8.23
CA ARG A 312 8.76 12.78 7.91
C ARG A 312 7.91 13.93 8.46
N GLN A 313 6.58 13.79 8.53
CA GLN A 313 5.71 14.80 9.14
C GLN A 313 5.99 14.95 10.64
N VAL A 314 6.27 13.82 11.32
CA VAL A 314 6.64 13.84 12.74
C VAL A 314 8.05 14.41 12.94
N PHE A 315 8.99 14.13 12.02
CA PHE A 315 10.40 14.56 12.07
C PHE A 315 10.69 15.78 11.18
N ILE A 316 9.69 16.64 10.94
CA ILE A 316 9.77 17.75 9.97
C ILE A 316 10.88 18.78 10.28
N ASP A 317 11.26 18.88 11.55
CA ASP A 317 12.29 19.78 12.06
C ASP A 317 13.67 19.11 12.18
N GLN A 318 13.84 17.92 11.60
CA GLN A 318 15.08 17.14 11.58
C GLN A 318 15.61 16.94 10.16
N PRO A 319 16.92 16.69 9.99
CA PRO A 319 17.48 16.40 8.68
C PRO A 319 16.89 15.13 8.06
N ASP A 320 16.78 15.10 6.73
CA ASP A 320 16.36 13.90 5.98
C ASP A 320 17.25 12.67 6.24
N SER A 321 18.49 12.88 6.73
CA SER A 321 19.42 11.82 7.08
C SER A 321 19.06 11.02 8.34
N ILE A 322 17.97 11.34 9.04
CA ILE A 322 17.50 10.56 10.20
C ILE A 322 16.76 9.29 9.76
N LEU A 323 16.00 9.36 8.66
CA LEU A 323 15.09 8.30 8.21
C LEU A 323 15.63 7.60 6.95
N LYS A 324 15.56 6.27 6.91
CA LYS A 324 15.96 5.51 5.72
C LYS A 324 14.97 4.40 5.36
N SER A 325 14.41 4.48 4.16
CA SER A 325 13.75 3.33 3.52
C SER A 325 14.78 2.40 2.90
N ILE A 326 14.62 1.09 3.13
CA ILE A 326 15.52 0.07 2.58
C ILE A 326 14.79 -0.78 1.53
N ASP A 327 15.21 -0.64 0.27
CA ASP A 327 14.69 -1.40 -0.86
C ASP A 327 15.59 -2.61 -1.22
N ASN A 328 15.42 -3.22 -2.40
CA ASN A 328 16.02 -4.53 -2.72
C ASN A 328 17.54 -4.46 -2.98
N GLN A 329 18.14 -3.28 -3.17
CA GLN A 329 19.52 -3.15 -3.64
C GLN A 329 20.57 -2.95 -2.53
N ALA A 330 20.18 -2.93 -1.25
CA ALA A 330 21.09 -2.59 -0.15
C ALA A 330 22.07 -3.71 0.28
N GLY A 331 22.24 -4.77 -0.53
CA GLY A 331 22.91 -6.02 -0.16
C GLY A 331 24.38 -5.93 0.25
N GLU A 332 25.07 -4.80 0.05
CA GLU A 332 26.51 -4.71 0.34
C GLU A 332 26.93 -3.59 1.31
N ARG A 333 26.00 -2.77 1.85
CA ARG A 333 26.39 -1.60 2.70
C ARG A 333 25.49 -1.30 3.91
N PHE A 334 24.79 -2.28 4.48
CA PHE A 334 23.94 -1.99 5.65
C PHE A 334 24.73 -1.43 6.85
N LYS A 335 26.00 -1.84 7.04
CA LYS A 335 26.86 -1.27 8.09
C LYS A 335 27.07 0.24 7.93
N ASP A 336 27.27 0.71 6.70
CA ASP A 336 27.46 2.14 6.41
C ASP A 336 26.15 2.90 6.64
N LEU A 337 25.03 2.33 6.19
CA LEU A 337 23.70 2.90 6.43
C LEU A 337 23.37 2.96 7.92
N TYR A 338 23.74 1.94 8.68
CA TYR A 338 23.53 1.88 10.12
C TYR A 338 24.26 3.02 10.86
N GLN A 339 25.44 3.41 10.41
CA GLN A 339 26.19 4.54 10.97
C GLN A 339 25.53 5.89 10.63
N GLN A 340 24.98 6.03 9.42
CA GLN A 340 24.45 7.30 8.90
C GLN A 340 23.04 7.64 9.38
N TYR A 341 22.16 6.63 9.52
CA TYR A 341 20.73 6.83 9.77
C TYR A 341 20.30 6.27 11.13
N ASP A 342 19.26 6.82 11.73
CA ASP A 342 18.79 6.42 13.06
C ASP A 342 17.53 5.54 13.02
N ILE A 343 16.64 5.75 12.04
CA ILE A 343 15.38 5.00 11.93
C ILE A 343 15.28 4.38 10.54
N PHE A 344 15.10 3.06 10.50
CA PHE A 344 15.07 2.27 9.26
C PHE A 344 13.68 1.71 8.99
N PHE A 345 13.26 1.70 7.73
CA PHE A 345 11.99 1.12 7.28
C PHE A 345 12.28 -0.09 6.40
N PHE A 346 11.71 -1.24 6.76
CA PHE A 346 11.91 -2.51 6.09
C PHE A 346 10.61 -3.26 5.87
N THR A 347 10.57 -4.09 4.83
CA THR A 347 9.64 -5.23 4.88
C THR A 347 10.12 -6.24 5.91
N VAL A 348 9.20 -6.89 6.62
CA VAL A 348 9.55 -7.86 7.67
C VAL A 348 10.49 -8.94 7.13
N GLN A 349 10.18 -9.52 5.97
CA GLN A 349 10.99 -10.58 5.36
C GLN A 349 12.44 -10.15 5.12
N LYS A 350 12.66 -8.91 4.64
CA LYS A 350 14.02 -8.42 4.40
C LYS A 350 14.81 -8.25 5.68
N PHE A 351 14.18 -7.66 6.70
CA PHE A 351 14.85 -7.47 7.97
C PHE A 351 15.18 -8.81 8.62
N ALA A 352 14.25 -9.78 8.57
CA ALA A 352 14.50 -11.15 9.01
C ALA A 352 15.70 -11.78 8.26
N ASN A 353 15.77 -11.63 6.93
CA ASN A 353 16.91 -12.12 6.14
C ASN A 353 18.22 -11.42 6.54
N PHE A 354 18.20 -10.11 6.83
CA PHE A 354 19.39 -9.36 7.25
C PHE A 354 19.90 -9.83 8.61
N VAL A 355 19.00 -10.14 9.54
CA VAL A 355 19.35 -10.68 10.85
C VAL A 355 19.90 -12.10 10.70
N GLU A 356 19.23 -12.95 9.92
CA GLU A 356 19.65 -14.34 9.68
C GLU A 356 21.02 -14.42 8.99
N ALA A 357 21.28 -13.56 8.01
CA ALA A 357 22.57 -13.43 7.33
C ALA A 357 23.63 -12.67 8.15
N LYS A 358 23.31 -12.27 9.39
CA LYS A 358 24.20 -11.49 10.30
C LYS A 358 24.67 -10.15 9.72
N HIS A 359 23.91 -9.57 8.78
CA HIS A 359 24.11 -8.20 8.30
C HIS A 359 23.57 -7.17 9.30
N ALA A 360 22.50 -7.51 10.01
CA ALA A 360 21.93 -6.73 11.12
C ALA A 360 21.99 -7.54 12.42
N ASP A 361 22.22 -6.84 13.54
CA ASP A 361 22.22 -7.43 14.88
C ASP A 361 21.07 -6.81 15.68
N LEU A 362 20.14 -7.66 16.15
CA LEU A 362 18.96 -7.21 16.88
C LEU A 362 19.32 -6.48 18.19
N THR A 363 20.39 -6.90 18.86
CA THR A 363 20.85 -6.28 20.11
C THR A 363 21.32 -4.84 19.90
N LYS A 364 21.56 -4.47 18.64
CA LYS A 364 21.98 -3.13 18.24
C LYS A 364 20.82 -2.19 17.92
N PHE A 365 19.58 -2.57 18.12
CA PHE A 365 18.44 -1.66 18.04
C PHE A 365 17.89 -1.36 19.43
N ASP A 366 17.27 -0.19 19.60
CA ASP A 366 16.59 0.21 20.83
C ASP A 366 15.07 0.01 20.72
N LEU A 367 14.51 0.13 19.50
CA LEU A 367 13.08 -0.01 19.25
C LEU A 367 12.81 -0.77 17.94
N ILE A 368 11.88 -1.74 17.99
CA ILE A 368 11.25 -2.37 16.83
C ILE A 368 9.76 -2.02 16.85
N ILE A 369 9.30 -1.39 15.78
CA ILE A 369 7.88 -1.16 15.53
C ILE A 369 7.41 -2.17 14.49
N ILE A 370 6.35 -2.92 14.81
CA ILE A 370 5.80 -3.96 13.93
C ILE A 370 4.40 -3.55 13.50
N ASP A 371 4.25 -3.13 12.25
CA ASP A 371 2.96 -2.82 11.64
C ASP A 371 2.25 -4.11 11.19
N GLU A 372 0.92 -4.13 11.28
CA GLU A 372 0.08 -5.32 11.07
C GLU A 372 0.59 -6.56 11.83
N CYS A 373 0.90 -6.36 13.11
CA CYS A 373 1.52 -7.37 13.97
C CYS A 373 0.66 -8.62 14.21
N HIS A 374 -0.63 -8.58 13.88
CA HIS A 374 -1.53 -9.72 13.98
C HIS A 374 -1.06 -10.91 13.13
N HIS A 375 -0.19 -10.70 12.13
CA HIS A 375 0.48 -11.78 11.38
C HIS A 375 1.57 -12.54 12.17
N CYS A 376 1.78 -12.25 13.46
CA CYS A 376 2.79 -12.91 14.30
C CYS A 376 2.35 -14.31 14.78
N TYR A 377 2.12 -15.23 13.85
CA TYR A 377 1.80 -16.63 14.11
C TYR A 377 2.45 -17.56 13.08
N ASP A 378 2.39 -18.87 13.35
CA ASP A 378 2.89 -19.93 12.49
C ASP A 378 4.30 -19.67 11.92
N ASN A 379 4.48 -19.77 10.61
CA ASN A 379 5.75 -19.56 9.92
C ASN A 379 5.84 -18.18 9.26
N HIS A 380 5.00 -17.22 9.68
CA HIS A 380 5.07 -15.86 9.17
C HIS A 380 6.42 -15.21 9.54
N PRO A 381 7.01 -14.36 8.67
CA PRO A 381 8.32 -13.74 8.93
C PRO A 381 8.40 -12.95 10.24
N ILE A 382 7.29 -12.35 10.68
CA ILE A 382 7.23 -11.65 11.99
C ILE A 382 7.49 -12.66 13.11
N ASN A 383 6.82 -13.81 13.09
CA ASN A 383 6.98 -14.83 14.13
C ASN A 383 8.39 -15.45 14.07
N SER A 384 8.96 -15.63 12.88
CA SER A 384 10.35 -16.08 12.73
C SER A 384 11.35 -15.10 13.38
N LEU A 385 11.17 -13.79 13.14
CA LEU A 385 11.97 -12.74 13.77
C LEU A 385 11.80 -12.75 15.30
N MET A 386 10.56 -12.85 15.78
CA MET A 386 10.27 -12.86 17.21
C MET A 386 10.81 -14.12 17.91
N ARG A 387 10.89 -15.28 17.25
CA ARG A 387 11.60 -16.45 17.81
C ARG A 387 13.08 -16.16 18.06
N GLN A 388 13.73 -15.41 17.18
CA GLN A 388 15.12 -14.98 17.40
C GLN A 388 15.22 -13.98 18.54
N TYR A 389 14.28 -13.03 18.61
CA TYR A 389 14.14 -12.09 19.73
C TYR A 389 14.03 -12.82 21.08
N HIS A 390 13.14 -13.81 21.19
CA HIS A 390 12.97 -14.62 22.40
C HIS A 390 14.23 -15.40 22.79
N ARG A 391 14.96 -15.95 21.81
CA ARG A 391 16.25 -16.62 22.08
C ARG A 391 17.29 -15.66 22.66
N LEU A 392 17.38 -14.43 22.13
CA LEU A 392 18.28 -13.41 22.67
C LEU A 392 17.87 -12.99 24.07
N LYS A 393 16.56 -12.80 24.31
CA LYS A 393 16.00 -12.51 25.63
C LYS A 393 16.40 -13.56 26.67
N LEU A 394 16.24 -14.84 26.35
CA LEU A 394 16.64 -15.95 27.22
C LEU A 394 18.14 -16.03 27.46
N SER A 395 18.94 -15.58 26.50
CA SER A 395 20.40 -15.55 26.61
C SER A 395 20.90 -14.36 27.46
N GLY A 396 20.00 -13.53 27.99
CA GLY A 396 20.35 -12.33 28.75
C GLY A 396 20.91 -11.18 27.92
N CYS A 397 20.77 -11.24 26.59
CA CYS A 397 21.19 -10.16 25.71
C CYS A 397 20.32 -8.91 25.91
N ASN A 398 20.90 -7.73 25.64
CA ASN A 398 20.09 -6.53 25.52
C ASN A 398 19.22 -6.63 24.25
N ILE A 399 17.92 -6.43 24.40
CA ILE A 399 16.93 -6.57 23.33
C ILE A 399 16.17 -5.27 23.13
N PRO A 400 15.75 -4.94 21.89
CA PRO A 400 14.98 -3.73 21.64
C PRO A 400 13.58 -3.81 22.26
N GLN A 401 13.01 -2.65 22.56
CA GLN A 401 11.60 -2.54 22.89
C GLN A 401 10.73 -2.90 21.67
N ILE A 402 9.57 -3.51 21.89
CA ILE A 402 8.59 -3.83 20.85
C ILE A 402 7.36 -2.91 20.98
N ILE A 403 7.00 -2.26 19.88
CA ILE A 403 5.69 -1.61 19.71
C ILE A 403 4.97 -2.29 18.55
N ALA A 404 3.94 -3.05 18.88
CA ALA A 404 3.17 -3.81 17.92
C ALA A 404 1.88 -3.07 17.57
N LEU A 405 1.59 -2.88 16.28
CA LEU A 405 0.44 -2.12 15.78
C LEU A 405 -0.52 -3.04 15.04
N THR A 406 -1.81 -2.97 15.35
CA THR A 406 -2.84 -3.67 14.57
C THR A 406 -4.20 -2.98 14.63
N ALA A 407 -5.06 -3.22 13.65
CA ALA A 407 -6.48 -2.86 13.72
C ALA A 407 -7.36 -3.94 14.34
N SER A 408 -6.90 -5.19 14.32
CA SER A 408 -7.65 -6.36 14.77
C SER A 408 -6.67 -7.44 15.23
N VAL A 409 -7.01 -8.16 16.29
CA VAL A 409 -6.12 -9.15 16.92
C VAL A 409 -6.33 -10.57 16.39
N GLY A 410 -7.46 -10.86 15.74
CA GLY A 410 -7.81 -12.18 15.21
C GLY A 410 -8.40 -13.15 16.26
N THR A 411 -8.79 -14.35 15.79
CA THR A 411 -9.46 -15.39 16.62
C THR A 411 -8.91 -16.82 16.43
N ASN A 412 -7.71 -17.01 15.90
CA ASN A 412 -7.24 -18.33 15.40
C ASN A 412 -6.97 -19.43 16.46
N LYS A 413 -7.30 -19.24 17.74
CA LYS A 413 -7.16 -20.26 18.81
C LYS A 413 -8.55 -20.77 19.24
N LYS A 414 -8.61 -21.61 20.28
CA LYS A 414 -9.86 -22.18 20.80
C LYS A 414 -10.92 -21.12 21.12
N ASN A 415 -10.49 -19.95 21.57
CA ASN A 415 -11.30 -18.76 21.74
C ASN A 415 -10.46 -17.50 21.46
N ALA A 416 -11.12 -16.35 21.32
CA ALA A 416 -10.48 -15.08 20.99
C ALA A 416 -9.52 -14.58 22.09
N PHE A 417 -9.79 -14.85 23.37
CA PHE A 417 -8.93 -14.42 24.47
C PHE A 417 -7.61 -15.18 24.52
N ASP A 418 -7.65 -16.50 24.37
CA ASP A 418 -6.45 -17.35 24.24
C ASP A 418 -5.64 -16.95 22.99
N HIS A 419 -6.31 -16.53 21.91
CA HIS A 419 -5.63 -16.00 20.74
C HIS A 419 -4.89 -14.69 21.05
N LEU A 420 -5.54 -13.76 21.75
CA LEU A 420 -4.93 -12.50 22.19
C LEU A 420 -3.71 -12.75 23.08
N VAL A 421 -3.81 -13.66 24.06
CA VAL A 421 -2.69 -14.06 24.92
C VAL A 421 -1.56 -14.64 24.07
N HIS A 422 -1.87 -15.56 23.15
CA HIS A 422 -0.87 -16.18 22.28
C HIS A 422 -0.15 -15.16 21.38
N LEU A 423 -0.89 -14.23 20.78
CA LEU A 423 -0.33 -13.16 19.95
C LEU A 423 0.62 -12.27 20.77
N CYS A 424 0.17 -11.84 21.95
CA CYS A 424 0.99 -11.03 22.86
C CYS A 424 2.23 -11.79 23.35
N ALA A 425 2.12 -13.10 23.61
CA ALA A 425 3.25 -13.96 23.99
C ALA A 425 4.29 -14.04 22.86
N ASN A 426 3.86 -14.25 21.62
CA ASN A 426 4.73 -14.24 20.45
C ASN A 426 5.44 -12.89 20.27
N LEU A 427 4.74 -11.78 20.44
CA LEU A 427 5.27 -10.42 20.31
C LEU A 427 6.06 -9.92 21.53
N ASP A 428 6.06 -10.67 22.63
CA ASP A 428 6.60 -10.24 23.93
C ASP A 428 5.92 -8.99 24.51
N CYS A 429 4.65 -8.76 24.20
CA CYS A 429 3.88 -7.60 24.66
C CYS A 429 3.15 -7.91 25.97
N PHE A 430 3.43 -7.16 27.03
CA PHE A 430 2.80 -7.34 28.35
C PHE A 430 1.70 -6.31 28.64
N GLU A 431 1.54 -5.33 27.77
CA GLU A 431 0.55 -4.27 27.88
C GLU A 431 -0.22 -4.12 26.56
N ILE A 432 -1.53 -3.91 26.67
CA ILE A 432 -2.41 -3.69 25.53
C ILE A 432 -3.01 -2.29 25.66
N TYR A 433 -3.00 -1.56 24.56
CA TYR A 433 -3.57 -0.23 24.44
C TYR A 433 -4.64 -0.28 23.37
N ALA A 434 -5.90 -0.22 23.80
CA ALA A 434 -7.09 -0.23 22.96
C ALA A 434 -8.02 0.92 23.35
N VAL A 435 -8.90 1.31 22.44
CA VAL A 435 -9.84 2.43 22.59
C VAL A 435 -10.70 2.26 23.84
N GLU A 436 -10.69 3.25 24.73
CA GLU A 436 -11.57 3.26 25.91
C GLU A 436 -13.02 3.56 25.52
N ARG A 437 -13.98 2.94 26.20
CA ARG A 437 -15.42 3.14 25.94
C ARG A 437 -15.85 4.57 26.29
N GLY A 438 -16.86 5.09 25.61
CA GLY A 438 -17.43 6.42 25.87
C GLY A 438 -16.74 7.51 25.06
N ALA A 439 -16.29 8.59 25.71
CA ALA A 439 -15.82 9.79 25.03
C ALA A 439 -14.63 9.54 24.08
N GLU A 440 -13.72 8.62 24.43
CA GLU A 440 -12.59 8.27 23.55
C GLU A 440 -13.05 7.52 22.30
N GLU A 441 -13.97 6.57 22.45
CA GLU A 441 -14.58 5.86 21.33
C GLU A 441 -15.29 6.81 20.36
N ASP A 442 -16.01 7.80 20.89
CA ASP A 442 -16.66 8.86 20.10
C ASP A 442 -15.62 9.74 19.38
N GLU A 443 -14.54 10.16 20.05
CA GLU A 443 -13.43 10.91 19.42
C GLU A 443 -12.81 10.12 18.27
N VAL A 444 -12.52 8.83 18.49
CA VAL A 444 -11.96 7.93 17.47
C VAL A 444 -12.92 7.79 16.30
N ARG A 445 -14.19 7.45 16.55
CA ARG A 445 -15.22 7.27 15.52
C ARG A 445 -15.43 8.51 14.65
N ASN A 446 -15.48 9.68 15.28
CA ASN A 446 -15.62 10.96 14.58
C ASN A 446 -14.37 11.30 13.78
N SER A 447 -13.19 10.91 14.26
CA SER A 447 -11.92 11.23 13.59
C SER A 447 -11.60 10.36 12.38
N THR A 448 -12.13 9.14 12.31
CA THR A 448 -11.82 8.17 11.24
C THR A 448 -12.94 8.01 10.22
N ASN A 449 -14.07 8.71 10.38
CA ASN A 449 -15.25 8.60 9.52
C ASN A 449 -15.68 7.14 9.29
N THR A 450 -15.88 6.39 10.39
CA THR A 450 -16.35 4.99 10.31
C THR A 450 -17.61 4.90 9.44
N PRO A 451 -17.72 3.93 8.51
CA PRO A 451 -18.84 3.87 7.58
C PRO A 451 -20.17 3.72 8.33
N LEU A 452 -21.21 4.37 7.78
CA LEU A 452 -22.56 4.42 8.37
C LEU A 452 -23.23 3.05 8.44
N SER A 453 -22.89 2.15 7.51
CA SER A 453 -23.46 0.81 7.42
C SER A 453 -22.50 -0.16 6.76
N ASP A 454 -22.63 -1.44 7.13
CA ASP A 454 -22.00 -2.58 6.47
C ASP A 454 -23.07 -3.64 6.19
N THR A 455 -23.65 -3.60 4.99
CA THR A 455 -24.88 -4.34 4.65
C THR A 455 -24.58 -5.55 3.76
N ILE A 456 -25.15 -6.70 4.11
CA ILE A 456 -25.13 -7.90 3.25
C ILE A 456 -26.34 -7.83 2.31
N LEU A 457 -26.06 -7.80 1.01
CA LEU A 457 -27.03 -7.83 -0.07
C LEU A 457 -27.06 -9.24 -0.66
N THR A 458 -28.03 -10.04 -0.23
CA THR A 458 -28.23 -11.41 -0.71
C THR A 458 -28.99 -11.42 -2.03
N ILE A 459 -28.44 -12.12 -3.02
CA ILE A 459 -29.08 -12.33 -4.32
C ILE A 459 -29.54 -13.79 -4.41
N PRO A 460 -30.79 -14.08 -4.81
CA PRO A 460 -31.21 -15.46 -5.04
C PRO A 460 -30.30 -16.14 -6.07
N LYS A 461 -30.05 -17.43 -5.87
CA LYS A 461 -29.33 -18.23 -6.86
C LYS A 461 -30.09 -18.24 -8.18
N GLU A 462 -29.43 -17.82 -9.25
CA GLU A 462 -29.98 -17.92 -10.59
C GLU A 462 -29.62 -19.26 -11.21
N GLU A 463 -30.55 -19.81 -12.00
CA GLU A 463 -30.21 -20.93 -12.85
C GLU A 463 -29.29 -20.48 -14.00
N TYR A 464 -28.44 -21.40 -14.45
CA TYR A 464 -27.63 -21.16 -15.62
C TYR A 464 -28.49 -21.22 -16.87
N ASP A 465 -28.04 -20.53 -17.92
CA ASP A 465 -28.70 -20.63 -19.21
C ASP A 465 -28.66 -22.09 -19.70
N PRO A 466 -29.82 -22.72 -19.96
CA PRO A 466 -29.87 -24.13 -20.34
C PRO A 466 -29.09 -24.46 -21.62
N ILE A 467 -29.01 -23.51 -22.56
CA ILE A 467 -28.27 -23.67 -23.81
C ILE A 467 -26.77 -23.70 -23.51
N ILE A 468 -26.27 -22.71 -22.76
CA ILE A 468 -24.85 -22.65 -22.37
C ILE A 468 -24.44 -23.88 -21.58
N MET A 469 -25.30 -24.33 -20.65
CA MET A 469 -25.06 -25.55 -19.88
C MET A 469 -24.99 -26.79 -20.77
N ASN A 470 -25.95 -26.96 -21.68
CA ASN A 470 -25.96 -28.09 -22.60
C ASN A 470 -24.72 -28.09 -23.51
N LEU A 471 -24.33 -26.94 -24.05
CA LEU A 471 -23.12 -26.81 -24.87
C LEU A 471 -21.86 -27.22 -24.11
N LYS A 472 -21.69 -26.70 -22.89
CA LYS A 472 -20.54 -27.01 -22.03
C LYS A 472 -20.54 -28.48 -21.62
N ASP A 473 -21.68 -29.04 -21.22
CA ASP A 473 -21.79 -30.45 -20.82
C ASP A 473 -21.56 -31.42 -21.99
N ASN A 474 -22.01 -31.08 -23.20
CA ASN A 474 -21.75 -31.88 -24.39
C ASN A 474 -20.26 -31.95 -24.71
N VAL A 475 -19.56 -30.82 -24.61
CA VAL A 475 -18.10 -30.77 -24.80
C VAL A 475 -17.38 -31.59 -23.71
N MET A 476 -17.76 -31.38 -22.44
CA MET A 476 -17.16 -32.13 -21.34
C MET A 476 -17.40 -33.64 -21.47
N LYS A 477 -18.62 -34.08 -21.80
CA LYS A 477 -18.94 -35.50 -22.02
C LYS A 477 -18.18 -36.07 -23.21
N SER A 478 -18.01 -35.30 -24.28
CA SER A 478 -17.24 -35.73 -25.45
C SER A 478 -15.75 -35.96 -25.11
N ILE A 479 -15.15 -35.08 -24.32
CA ILE A 479 -13.76 -35.25 -23.84
C ILE A 479 -13.66 -36.41 -22.84
N ALA A 480 -14.55 -36.46 -21.85
CA ALA A 480 -14.53 -37.49 -20.80
C ALA A 480 -14.75 -38.90 -21.36
N SER A 481 -15.70 -39.07 -22.30
CA SER A 481 -15.95 -40.37 -22.93
C SER A 481 -14.74 -40.88 -23.71
N ARG A 482 -13.97 -39.99 -24.36
CA ARG A 482 -12.73 -40.36 -25.05
C ARG A 482 -11.64 -40.87 -24.11
N LEU A 483 -11.68 -40.46 -22.84
CA LEU A 483 -10.80 -40.90 -21.75
C LEU A 483 -11.39 -42.06 -20.93
N ALA A 484 -12.58 -42.55 -21.28
CA ALA A 484 -13.35 -43.51 -20.50
C ALA A 484 -13.66 -43.06 -19.05
N TYR A 485 -13.87 -41.75 -18.85
CA TYR A 485 -14.32 -41.19 -17.58
C TYR A 485 -15.83 -41.01 -17.54
N ASP A 486 -16.47 -41.47 -16.46
CA ASP A 486 -17.87 -41.15 -16.17
C ASP A 486 -17.94 -39.93 -15.26
N ILE A 487 -18.32 -38.79 -15.85
CA ILE A 487 -18.51 -37.52 -15.14
C ILE A 487 -19.99 -37.18 -14.93
N SER A 488 -20.91 -37.99 -15.46
CA SER A 488 -22.33 -37.64 -15.59
C SER A 488 -23.10 -37.65 -14.27
N THR A 489 -22.61 -38.40 -13.29
CA THR A 489 -23.23 -38.60 -11.97
C THR A 489 -22.59 -37.78 -10.86
N MET A 490 -21.54 -37.02 -11.18
CA MET A 490 -20.76 -36.26 -10.20
C MET A 490 -21.35 -34.86 -10.00
N ASP A 491 -21.52 -34.46 -8.73
CA ASP A 491 -21.74 -33.05 -8.41
C ASP A 491 -20.46 -32.22 -8.65
N ASN A 492 -20.60 -30.89 -8.69
CA ASN A 492 -19.51 -29.97 -9.00
C ASN A 492 -18.27 -30.16 -8.11
N GLN A 493 -18.45 -30.44 -6.81
CA GLN A 493 -17.34 -30.59 -5.88
C GLN A 493 -16.62 -31.92 -6.06
N LYS A 494 -17.38 -33.01 -6.27
CA LYS A 494 -16.83 -34.34 -6.56
C LYS A 494 -16.10 -34.34 -7.89
N LEU A 495 -16.66 -33.69 -8.91
CA LEU A 495 -16.06 -33.59 -10.23
C LEU A 495 -14.70 -32.88 -10.15
N GLU A 496 -14.63 -31.72 -9.49
CA GLU A 496 -13.36 -30.99 -9.33
C GLU A 496 -12.31 -31.82 -8.59
N ASN A 497 -12.70 -32.47 -7.48
CA ASN A 497 -11.80 -33.32 -6.71
C ASN A 497 -11.30 -34.53 -7.51
N PHE A 498 -12.18 -35.17 -8.27
CA PHE A 498 -11.85 -36.27 -9.16
C PHE A 498 -10.84 -35.82 -10.22
N LEU A 499 -11.14 -34.75 -10.96
CA LEU A 499 -10.27 -34.26 -12.04
C LEU A 499 -8.90 -33.82 -11.54
N VAL A 500 -8.82 -33.14 -10.39
CA VAL A 500 -7.53 -32.74 -9.79
C VAL A 500 -6.71 -33.96 -9.35
N THR A 501 -7.36 -34.97 -8.78
CA THR A 501 -6.70 -36.20 -8.32
C THR A 501 -6.24 -37.02 -9.52
N GLU A 502 -7.11 -37.19 -10.52
CA GLU A 502 -6.79 -37.97 -11.71
C GLU A 502 -5.71 -37.30 -12.56
N HIS A 503 -5.72 -35.97 -12.69
CA HIS A 503 -4.62 -35.25 -13.31
C HIS A 503 -3.27 -35.56 -12.62
N GLN A 504 -3.24 -35.64 -11.29
CA GLN A 504 -2.02 -36.02 -10.56
C GLN A 504 -1.62 -37.47 -10.81
N ASN A 505 -2.58 -38.39 -10.84
CA ASN A 505 -2.34 -39.79 -11.16
C ASN A 505 -1.81 -39.95 -12.58
N ALA A 506 -2.47 -39.35 -13.57
CA ALA A 506 -2.05 -39.33 -14.97
C ALA A 506 -0.61 -38.81 -15.15
N CYS A 507 -0.22 -37.74 -14.44
CA CYS A 507 1.17 -37.26 -14.40
C CYS A 507 2.15 -38.34 -13.90
N LYS A 508 1.76 -39.17 -12.92
CA LYS A 508 2.61 -40.25 -12.40
C LYS A 508 2.73 -41.42 -13.38
N ARG A 509 1.64 -41.76 -14.08
CA ARG A 509 1.59 -42.86 -15.07
C ARG A 509 2.05 -42.44 -16.47
N ASN A 510 2.43 -41.17 -16.66
CA ASN A 510 2.77 -40.57 -17.95
C ASN A 510 1.64 -40.68 -19.00
N ASP A 511 0.39 -40.67 -18.52
CA ASP A 511 -0.80 -40.76 -19.36
C ASP A 511 -1.13 -39.36 -19.91
N ARG A 512 -0.62 -39.09 -21.10
CA ARG A 512 -0.64 -37.75 -21.67
C ARG A 512 -2.03 -37.27 -22.07
N ASP A 513 -2.83 -38.14 -22.67
CA ASP A 513 -4.20 -37.81 -23.07
C ASP A 513 -5.05 -37.51 -21.83
N ALA A 514 -4.88 -38.29 -20.76
CA ALA A 514 -5.52 -38.00 -19.47
C ALA A 514 -5.06 -36.67 -18.86
N ILE A 515 -3.77 -36.31 -18.92
CA ILE A 515 -3.27 -35.01 -18.45
C ILE A 515 -3.95 -33.86 -19.20
N ILE A 516 -3.94 -33.91 -20.54
CA ILE A 516 -4.55 -32.88 -21.39
C ILE A 516 -6.06 -32.81 -21.14
N GLY A 517 -6.72 -33.96 -21.12
CA GLY A 517 -8.16 -34.08 -20.94
C GLY A 517 -8.63 -33.53 -19.60
N CYS A 518 -7.94 -33.87 -18.50
CA CYS A 518 -8.25 -33.30 -17.19
C CYS A 518 -8.02 -31.78 -17.16
N ASP A 519 -6.99 -31.26 -17.83
CA ASP A 519 -6.71 -29.82 -17.90
C ASP A 519 -7.83 -29.07 -18.65
N TYR A 520 -8.33 -29.63 -19.76
CA TYR A 520 -9.51 -29.11 -20.48
C TYR A 520 -10.77 -29.17 -19.61
N LEU A 521 -11.09 -30.33 -19.03
CA LEU A 521 -12.28 -30.52 -18.20
C LEU A 521 -12.30 -29.58 -16.99
N LEU A 522 -11.16 -29.36 -16.33
CA LEU A 522 -11.04 -28.42 -15.21
C LEU A 522 -11.30 -26.97 -15.64
N LYS A 523 -10.86 -26.58 -16.84
CA LYS A 523 -11.09 -25.22 -17.36
C LYS A 523 -12.55 -25.00 -17.74
N TYR A 524 -13.21 -25.97 -18.38
CA TYR A 524 -14.66 -25.93 -18.62
C TYR A 524 -15.49 -25.92 -17.33
N HIS A 525 -15.04 -26.63 -16.29
CA HIS A 525 -15.67 -26.57 -14.97
C HIS A 525 -15.55 -25.17 -14.35
N ARG A 526 -14.35 -24.58 -14.37
CA ARG A 526 -14.09 -23.22 -13.86
C ARG A 526 -14.81 -22.13 -14.64
N PHE A 527 -15.07 -22.32 -15.93
CA PHE A 527 -15.83 -21.38 -16.74
C PHE A 527 -17.19 -21.05 -16.10
N LEU A 528 -17.89 -22.03 -15.52
CA LEU A 528 -19.17 -21.80 -14.84
C LEU A 528 -19.01 -20.93 -13.58
N GLN A 529 -17.94 -21.15 -12.82
CA GLN A 529 -17.65 -20.36 -11.62
C GLN A 529 -17.41 -18.88 -11.98
N TYR A 530 -16.78 -18.60 -13.12
CA TYR A 530 -16.65 -17.22 -13.60
C TYR A 530 -17.96 -16.67 -14.15
N TYR A 531 -18.75 -17.49 -14.85
CA TYR A 531 -20.01 -17.06 -15.43
C TYR A 531 -21.07 -16.67 -14.37
N ASP A 532 -20.91 -17.12 -13.12
CA ASP A 532 -21.74 -16.65 -12.00
C ASP A 532 -21.52 -15.16 -11.66
N ASP A 533 -20.32 -14.65 -11.92
CA ASP A 533 -19.83 -13.35 -11.43
C ASP A 533 -19.43 -12.38 -12.56
N LEU A 534 -19.27 -12.87 -13.78
CA LEU A 534 -18.74 -12.12 -14.91
C LEU A 534 -19.64 -12.24 -16.16
N PRO A 535 -19.52 -11.27 -17.08
CA PRO A 535 -20.14 -11.37 -18.40
C PRO A 535 -19.70 -12.63 -19.16
N LEU A 536 -20.62 -13.18 -19.96
CA LEU A 536 -20.38 -14.40 -20.74
C LEU A 536 -19.21 -14.25 -21.74
N ASP A 537 -19.12 -13.10 -22.41
CA ASP A 537 -18.07 -12.79 -23.40
C ASP A 537 -16.68 -12.77 -22.76
N GLU A 538 -16.53 -12.17 -21.58
CA GLU A 538 -15.29 -12.19 -20.80
C GLU A 538 -14.92 -13.61 -20.35
N CYS A 539 -15.90 -14.42 -19.94
CA CYS A 539 -15.68 -15.81 -19.52
C CYS A 539 -15.19 -16.70 -20.68
N ILE A 540 -15.73 -16.52 -21.88
CA ILE A 540 -15.32 -17.26 -23.08
C ILE A 540 -13.93 -16.84 -23.51
N LYS A 541 -13.66 -15.54 -23.52
CA LYS A 541 -12.33 -15.00 -23.83
C LYS A 541 -11.28 -15.64 -22.94
N TRP A 542 -11.53 -15.70 -21.63
CA TRP A 542 -10.65 -16.38 -20.69
C TRP A 542 -10.49 -17.87 -20.97
N LEU A 543 -11.58 -18.58 -21.23
CA LEU A 543 -11.52 -20.01 -21.50
C LEU A 543 -10.64 -20.31 -22.71
N ILE A 544 -10.77 -19.51 -23.77
CA ILE A 544 -9.96 -19.62 -24.99
C ILE A 544 -8.50 -19.33 -24.68
N GLU A 545 -8.20 -18.19 -24.03
CA GLU A 545 -6.82 -17.80 -23.68
C GLU A 545 -6.16 -18.87 -22.80
N ALA A 546 -6.84 -19.33 -21.75
CA ALA A 546 -6.32 -20.34 -20.83
C ALA A 546 -6.04 -21.69 -21.51
N LEU A 547 -6.86 -22.09 -22.49
CA LEU A 547 -6.66 -23.32 -23.25
C LEU A 547 -5.57 -23.16 -24.33
N GLN A 548 -5.45 -21.98 -24.93
CA GLN A 548 -4.42 -21.68 -25.90
C GLN A 548 -3.02 -21.56 -25.28
N GLU A 549 -2.88 -21.02 -24.07
CA GLU A 549 -1.62 -21.05 -23.30
C GLU A 549 -1.11 -22.47 -23.06
N SER A 550 -2.02 -23.44 -23.05
CA SER A 550 -1.71 -24.85 -22.84
C SER A 550 -1.35 -25.59 -24.13
N LYS A 551 -1.32 -24.90 -25.29
CA LYS A 551 -1.11 -25.51 -26.60
C LYS A 551 0.35 -25.93 -26.81
N PRO A 552 0.62 -27.21 -27.12
CA PRO A 552 1.97 -27.63 -27.50
C PRO A 552 2.34 -27.13 -28.90
N SER A 553 3.63 -26.92 -29.17
CA SER A 553 4.09 -26.51 -30.51
C SER A 553 3.83 -27.57 -31.58
N ILE A 554 3.72 -28.84 -31.19
CA ILE A 554 3.24 -29.93 -32.05
C ILE A 554 2.08 -30.62 -31.33
N PRO A 555 0.82 -30.40 -31.77
CA PRO A 555 -0.37 -31.05 -31.22
C PRO A 555 -0.38 -32.56 -31.47
N THR A 556 -0.81 -33.33 -30.48
CA THR A 556 -1.19 -34.75 -30.65
C THR A 556 -2.58 -34.88 -31.25
N PRO A 557 -3.00 -36.07 -31.73
CA PRO A 557 -4.36 -36.29 -32.19
C PRO A 557 -5.42 -35.95 -31.12
N PHE A 558 -5.13 -36.20 -29.85
CA PHE A 558 -6.01 -35.85 -28.75
C PHE A 558 -6.05 -34.33 -28.50
N ASP A 559 -4.90 -33.64 -28.57
CA ASP A 559 -4.86 -32.17 -28.53
C ASP A 559 -5.72 -31.55 -29.65
N THR A 560 -5.59 -32.06 -30.87
CA THR A 560 -6.38 -31.59 -32.03
C THR A 560 -7.86 -31.81 -31.81
N PHE A 561 -8.26 -32.97 -31.30
CA PHE A 561 -9.65 -33.25 -30.95
C PHE A 561 -10.20 -32.27 -29.90
N CYS A 562 -9.46 -32.04 -28.81
CA CYS A 562 -9.86 -31.09 -27.78
C CYS A 562 -9.95 -29.64 -28.30
N GLN A 563 -9.05 -29.25 -29.21
CA GLN A 563 -9.09 -27.94 -29.88
C GLN A 563 -10.31 -27.78 -30.78
N GLN A 564 -10.65 -28.79 -31.58
CA GLN A 564 -11.86 -28.79 -32.41
C GLN A 564 -13.13 -28.62 -31.55
N LYS A 565 -13.18 -29.27 -30.38
CA LYS A 565 -14.30 -29.13 -29.44
C LYS A 565 -14.38 -27.73 -28.82
N LEU A 566 -13.25 -27.08 -28.59
CA LEU A 566 -13.22 -25.69 -28.14
C LEU A 566 -13.72 -24.73 -29.23
N GLU A 567 -13.31 -24.94 -30.47
CA GLU A 567 -13.76 -24.14 -31.62
C GLU A 567 -15.28 -24.29 -31.83
N GLU A 568 -15.80 -25.52 -31.82
CA GLU A 568 -17.24 -25.81 -31.89
C GLU A 568 -18.01 -25.12 -30.76
N PHE A 569 -17.51 -25.20 -29.52
CA PHE A 569 -18.10 -24.51 -28.37
C PHE A 569 -18.11 -22.99 -28.57
N HIS A 570 -17.00 -22.42 -29.01
CA HIS A 570 -16.86 -20.97 -29.21
C HIS A 570 -17.84 -20.45 -30.27
N GLU A 571 -17.95 -21.13 -31.42
CA GLU A 571 -18.88 -20.74 -32.48
C GLU A 571 -20.33 -20.77 -32.00
N LEU A 572 -20.73 -21.84 -31.31
CA LEU A 572 -22.09 -21.98 -30.81
C LEU A 572 -22.44 -20.94 -29.75
N VAL A 573 -21.51 -20.65 -28.83
CA VAL A 573 -21.76 -19.63 -27.81
C VAL A 573 -21.72 -18.22 -28.40
N ALA A 574 -20.89 -17.95 -29.41
CA ALA A 574 -20.89 -16.66 -30.11
C ALA A 574 -22.24 -16.35 -30.78
N MET A 575 -22.94 -17.38 -31.27
CA MET A 575 -24.32 -17.24 -31.75
C MET A 575 -25.28 -16.82 -30.63
N GLU A 576 -25.13 -17.37 -29.43
CA GLU A 576 -25.96 -16.98 -28.28
C GLU A 576 -25.63 -15.57 -27.77
N ILE A 577 -24.35 -15.16 -27.73
CA ILE A 577 -23.96 -13.78 -27.38
C ILE A 577 -24.65 -12.78 -28.32
N SER A 578 -24.70 -13.09 -29.62
CA SER A 578 -25.36 -12.26 -30.62
C SER A 578 -26.86 -12.10 -30.38
N ARG A 579 -27.49 -13.05 -29.67
CA ARG A 579 -28.90 -12.98 -29.23
C ARG A 579 -29.10 -12.22 -27.93
N SER A 580 -28.05 -11.57 -27.40
CA SER A 580 -28.06 -10.76 -26.17
C SER A 580 -28.39 -11.57 -24.91
N VAL A 581 -27.43 -12.39 -24.47
CA VAL A 581 -27.53 -13.11 -23.19
C VAL A 581 -27.67 -12.11 -22.03
N PRO A 582 -28.68 -12.25 -21.16
CA PRO A 582 -28.89 -11.33 -20.06
C PRO A 582 -27.73 -11.38 -19.05
N ILE A 583 -27.40 -10.20 -18.52
CA ILE A 583 -26.44 -10.06 -17.42
C ILE A 583 -27.03 -10.70 -16.16
N LYS A 584 -26.23 -11.49 -15.44
CA LYS A 584 -26.61 -12.16 -14.18
C LYS A 584 -27.04 -11.17 -13.10
N ALA A 585 -27.98 -11.56 -12.22
CA ALA A 585 -28.53 -10.69 -11.18
C ALA A 585 -27.46 -10.08 -10.27
N LYS A 586 -26.42 -10.84 -9.90
CA LYS A 586 -25.32 -10.31 -9.07
C LYS A 586 -24.60 -9.15 -9.75
N LEU A 587 -24.25 -9.30 -11.01
CA LEU A 587 -23.57 -8.26 -11.79
C LEU A 587 -24.50 -7.08 -12.09
N LYS A 588 -25.78 -7.35 -12.37
CA LYS A 588 -26.81 -6.31 -12.47
C LYS A 588 -26.91 -5.50 -11.17
N LYS A 589 -26.94 -6.18 -10.02
CA LYS A 589 -26.98 -5.53 -8.71
C LYS A 589 -25.74 -4.67 -8.47
N LEU A 590 -24.56 -5.16 -8.84
CA LEU A 590 -23.32 -4.39 -8.73
C LEU A 590 -23.41 -3.08 -9.53
N ILE A 591 -23.89 -3.13 -10.78
CA ILE A 591 -24.07 -1.94 -11.63
C ILE A 591 -25.10 -0.97 -11.01
N GLU A 592 -26.25 -1.48 -10.54
CA GLU A 592 -27.26 -0.67 -9.85
C GLU A 592 -26.66 0.05 -8.64
N MET A 593 -25.89 -0.66 -7.81
CA MET A 593 -25.23 -0.09 -6.64
C MET A 593 -24.21 0.99 -7.02
N ILE A 594 -23.39 0.77 -8.04
CA ILE A 594 -22.46 1.79 -8.55
C ILE A 594 -23.24 3.03 -8.97
N ILE A 595 -24.30 2.88 -9.77
CA ILE A 595 -25.12 3.98 -10.27
C ILE A 595 -25.76 4.77 -9.12
N CYS A 596 -26.25 4.09 -8.09
CA CYS A 596 -26.92 4.72 -6.95
C CYS A 596 -25.96 5.42 -5.98
N LEU A 597 -24.75 4.88 -5.79
CA LEU A 597 -23.80 5.37 -4.78
C LEU A 597 -22.82 6.42 -5.33
N HIS A 598 -22.54 6.39 -6.64
CA HIS A 598 -21.45 7.17 -7.21
C HIS A 598 -21.91 8.58 -7.62
N SER A 599 -21.20 9.59 -7.10
CA SER A 599 -21.32 10.99 -7.50
C SER A 599 -20.01 11.50 -8.09
N SER A 600 -20.01 12.68 -8.73
CA SER A 600 -18.83 13.22 -9.45
C SER A 600 -17.58 13.45 -8.60
N HIS A 601 -17.70 13.49 -7.27
CA HIS A 601 -16.60 13.65 -6.32
C HIS A 601 -16.38 12.41 -5.44
N CYS A 602 -17.19 11.36 -5.64
CA CYS A 602 -17.06 10.11 -4.90
C CYS A 602 -15.89 9.28 -5.44
N ARG A 603 -15.28 8.50 -4.55
CA ARG A 603 -14.37 7.42 -4.91
C ARG A 603 -14.94 6.10 -4.42
N GLY A 604 -14.98 5.10 -5.28
CA GLY A 604 -15.49 3.77 -4.95
C GLY A 604 -14.40 2.71 -5.00
N LEU A 605 -14.52 1.69 -4.15
CA LEU A 605 -13.69 0.49 -4.19
C LEU A 605 -14.57 -0.75 -4.32
N ILE A 606 -14.25 -1.63 -5.25
CA ILE A 606 -14.87 -2.95 -5.42
C ILE A 606 -13.79 -3.99 -5.14
N LEU A 607 -14.01 -4.86 -4.16
CA LEU A 607 -13.12 -5.96 -3.82
C LEU A 607 -13.62 -7.25 -4.45
N VAL A 608 -12.72 -7.97 -5.13
CA VAL A 608 -12.98 -9.23 -5.83
C VAL A 608 -11.94 -10.29 -5.49
N ARG A 609 -12.29 -11.56 -5.71
CA ARG A 609 -11.46 -12.69 -5.28
C ARG A 609 -10.24 -12.97 -6.15
N THR A 610 -10.35 -12.80 -7.46
CA THR A 610 -9.26 -13.18 -8.38
C THR A 610 -8.82 -12.00 -9.23
N LYS A 611 -7.58 -12.07 -9.71
CA LYS A 611 -7.02 -11.09 -10.64
C LYS A 611 -7.82 -11.02 -11.94
N PHE A 612 -8.29 -12.17 -12.42
CA PHE A 612 -9.16 -12.26 -13.58
C PHE A 612 -10.48 -11.47 -13.38
N HIS A 613 -11.15 -11.61 -12.23
CA HIS A 613 -12.33 -10.78 -11.93
C HIS A 613 -12.01 -9.28 -11.95
N ALA A 614 -10.86 -8.88 -11.41
CA ALA A 614 -10.48 -7.47 -11.35
C ALA A 614 -10.29 -6.87 -12.75
N VAL A 615 -9.59 -7.59 -13.62
CA VAL A 615 -9.34 -7.18 -15.02
C VAL A 615 -10.63 -7.20 -15.85
N SER A 616 -11.39 -8.30 -15.81
CA SER A 616 -12.60 -8.43 -16.63
C SER A 616 -13.73 -7.51 -16.18
N LEU A 617 -13.92 -7.28 -14.87
CA LEU A 617 -14.90 -6.29 -14.42
C LEU A 617 -14.49 -4.88 -14.79
N GLU A 618 -13.22 -4.52 -14.72
CA GLU A 618 -12.77 -3.19 -15.17
C GLU A 618 -13.07 -2.98 -16.67
N ALA A 619 -12.72 -3.95 -17.51
CA ALA A 619 -12.97 -3.91 -18.93
C ALA A 619 -14.48 -3.83 -19.25
N PHE A 620 -15.30 -4.62 -18.54
CA PHE A 620 -16.74 -4.64 -18.71
C PHE A 620 -17.41 -3.34 -18.23
N LEU A 621 -17.06 -2.86 -17.04
CA LEU A 621 -17.68 -1.66 -16.45
C LEU A 621 -17.32 -0.40 -17.25
N ASN A 622 -16.10 -0.30 -17.79
CA ASN A 622 -15.72 0.81 -18.66
C ASN A 622 -16.46 0.83 -20.01
N LYS A 623 -17.05 -0.30 -20.44
CA LYS A 623 -17.90 -0.37 -21.65
C LYS A 623 -19.38 -0.06 -21.35
N ASN A 624 -19.77 0.06 -20.08
CA ASN A 624 -21.18 0.24 -19.72
C ASN A 624 -21.66 1.69 -20.03
N PRO A 625 -22.67 1.88 -20.90
CA PRO A 625 -23.08 3.22 -21.34
C PRO A 625 -23.56 4.14 -20.21
N GLU A 626 -24.24 3.60 -19.19
CA GLU A 626 -24.73 4.40 -18.06
C GLU A 626 -23.60 4.87 -17.15
N LEU A 627 -22.55 4.05 -16.97
CA LEU A 627 -21.37 4.44 -16.21
C LEU A 627 -20.54 5.49 -16.95
N ILE A 628 -20.36 5.33 -18.27
CA ILE A 628 -19.70 6.32 -19.14
C ILE A 628 -20.43 7.66 -19.08
N LYS A 629 -21.76 7.65 -19.22
CA LYS A 629 -22.61 8.86 -19.15
C LYS A 629 -22.46 9.60 -17.82
N ARG A 630 -22.20 8.87 -16.73
CA ARG A 630 -21.97 9.40 -15.38
C ARG A 630 -20.50 9.77 -15.11
N LYS A 631 -19.62 9.64 -16.11
CA LYS A 631 -18.17 9.88 -16.01
C LYS A 631 -17.51 9.02 -14.91
N ILE A 632 -17.93 7.76 -14.82
CA ILE A 632 -17.34 6.79 -13.91
C ILE A 632 -16.24 6.05 -14.68
N PHE A 633 -15.00 6.29 -14.29
CA PHE A 633 -13.82 5.73 -14.91
C PHE A 633 -13.22 4.68 -13.98
N VAL A 634 -13.24 3.43 -14.44
CA VAL A 634 -12.84 2.28 -13.65
C VAL A 634 -11.38 1.96 -13.90
N GLY A 635 -10.62 1.72 -12.84
CA GLY A 635 -9.28 1.12 -12.89
C GLY A 635 -9.28 -0.21 -12.14
N TYR A 636 -8.24 -1.02 -12.34
CA TYR A 636 -8.05 -2.26 -11.58
C TYR A 636 -6.74 -2.30 -10.81
N LEU A 637 -6.71 -3.02 -9.69
CA LEU A 637 -5.52 -3.19 -8.85
C LEU A 637 -5.37 -4.63 -8.37
N THR A 638 -4.35 -5.33 -8.86
CA THR A 638 -4.01 -6.70 -8.46
C THR A 638 -2.66 -6.75 -7.75
N GLY A 639 -2.30 -7.89 -7.13
CA GLY A 639 -1.01 -8.09 -6.46
C GLY A 639 0.21 -7.91 -7.37
N GLN A 640 1.41 -7.87 -6.77
CA GLN A 640 2.68 -7.72 -7.51
C GLN A 640 3.09 -9.05 -8.18
N GLY A 641 3.48 -8.98 -9.45
CA GLY A 641 3.90 -10.15 -10.25
C GLY A 641 4.09 -9.78 -11.72
N SER A 642 4.25 -10.78 -12.59
CA SER A 642 4.29 -10.57 -14.04
C SER A 642 2.89 -10.27 -14.59
N ALA A 643 2.85 -9.54 -15.73
CA ALA A 643 1.62 -9.27 -16.45
C ALA A 643 0.93 -10.55 -16.94
N GLU A 644 1.72 -11.59 -17.27
CA GLU A 644 1.25 -12.94 -17.62
C GLU A 644 0.41 -13.56 -16.49
N ASP A 645 0.75 -13.29 -15.23
CA ASP A 645 -0.04 -13.74 -14.06
C ASP A 645 -1.17 -12.76 -13.71
N LEU A 646 -1.60 -11.90 -14.65
CA LEU A 646 -2.58 -10.81 -14.47
C LEU A 646 -2.25 -9.89 -13.28
N SER A 647 -0.97 -9.75 -12.98
CA SER A 647 -0.45 -8.97 -11.85
C SER A 647 0.06 -7.63 -12.32
N LEU A 648 0.02 -6.63 -11.43
CA LEU A 648 0.59 -5.32 -11.72
C LEU A 648 2.00 -5.21 -11.12
N PRO A 649 3.03 -4.89 -11.91
CA PRO A 649 4.31 -4.43 -11.39
C PRO A 649 4.13 -3.29 -10.39
N GLY A 650 4.99 -3.20 -9.38
CA GLY A 650 4.85 -2.20 -8.31
C GLY A 650 4.82 -0.74 -8.80
N SER A 651 5.48 -0.44 -9.92
CA SER A 651 5.40 0.89 -10.57
C SER A 651 4.00 1.17 -11.13
N GLN A 652 3.38 0.19 -11.81
CA GLN A 652 2.03 0.33 -12.35
C GLN A 652 0.97 0.44 -11.25
N GLN A 653 1.13 -0.33 -10.15
CA GLN A 653 0.26 -0.17 -8.97
C GLN A 653 0.30 1.26 -8.43
N ALA A 654 1.50 1.86 -8.34
CA ALA A 654 1.66 3.23 -7.88
C ALA A 654 1.00 4.24 -8.84
N THR A 655 1.11 4.03 -10.15
CA THR A 655 0.43 4.84 -11.17
C THR A 655 -1.09 4.79 -11.00
N VAL A 656 -1.68 3.59 -10.93
CA VAL A 656 -3.14 3.42 -10.75
C VAL A 656 -3.63 4.06 -9.45
N LEU A 657 -2.88 3.90 -8.35
CA LEU A 657 -3.22 4.55 -7.08
C LEU A 657 -3.15 6.08 -7.17
N ASN A 658 -2.19 6.63 -7.91
CA ASN A 658 -2.08 8.07 -8.14
C ASN A 658 -3.22 8.60 -9.01
N GLU A 659 -3.55 7.90 -10.09
CA GLU A 659 -4.71 8.19 -10.94
C GLU A 659 -6.01 8.18 -10.14
N PHE A 660 -6.15 7.22 -9.23
CA PHE A 660 -7.29 7.11 -8.32
C PHE A 660 -7.36 8.27 -7.32
N ARG A 661 -6.23 8.69 -6.75
CA ARG A 661 -6.16 9.87 -5.86
C ARG A 661 -6.53 11.15 -6.58
N LYS A 662 -6.04 11.33 -7.81
CA LYS A 662 -6.33 12.49 -8.68
C LYS A 662 -7.77 12.50 -9.20
N GLY A 663 -8.50 11.39 -9.10
CA GLY A 663 -9.87 11.25 -9.58
C GLY A 663 -10.00 10.97 -11.10
N THR A 664 -8.87 10.79 -11.80
CA THR A 664 -8.86 10.35 -13.21
C THR A 664 -9.46 8.96 -13.37
N LYS A 665 -9.21 8.08 -12.40
CA LYS A 665 -10.02 6.89 -12.12
C LYS A 665 -10.79 7.18 -10.83
N ASN A 666 -12.10 7.06 -10.81
CA ASN A 666 -12.92 7.32 -9.62
C ASN A 666 -13.52 6.04 -9.02
N LEU A 667 -13.43 4.92 -9.72
CA LEU A 667 -13.80 3.59 -9.23
C LEU A 667 -12.61 2.63 -9.39
N LEU A 668 -12.29 1.87 -8.35
CA LEU A 668 -11.22 0.87 -8.38
C LEU A 668 -11.80 -0.53 -8.17
N VAL A 669 -11.45 -1.47 -9.02
CA VAL A 669 -11.71 -2.91 -8.81
C VAL A 669 -10.41 -3.59 -8.39
N ALA A 670 -10.36 -4.15 -7.19
CA ALA A 670 -9.12 -4.66 -6.62
C ALA A 670 -9.26 -6.03 -5.98
N THR A 671 -8.16 -6.78 -5.90
CA THR A 671 -8.12 -7.99 -5.06
C THR A 671 -7.87 -7.63 -3.59
N ASP A 672 -7.64 -8.65 -2.76
CA ASP A 672 -7.10 -8.55 -1.40
C ASP A 672 -5.90 -7.58 -1.23
N VAL A 673 -5.17 -7.28 -2.30
CA VAL A 673 -4.09 -6.27 -2.31
C VAL A 673 -4.56 -4.89 -1.80
N ALA A 674 -5.83 -4.54 -1.98
CA ALA A 674 -6.41 -3.29 -1.49
C ALA A 674 -7.00 -3.40 -0.08
N GLN A 675 -7.11 -4.61 0.51
CA GLN A 675 -7.55 -4.78 1.89
C GLN A 675 -6.49 -4.25 2.86
N GLU A 676 -5.24 -4.68 2.68
CA GLU A 676 -4.14 -4.41 3.62
C GLU A 676 -3.05 -3.54 3.03
N GLY A 677 -2.53 -2.62 3.85
CA GLY A 677 -1.25 -1.96 3.59
C GLY A 677 -1.15 -0.97 2.42
N LEU A 678 -2.01 -1.01 1.40
CA LEU A 678 -1.95 -0.01 0.33
C LEU A 678 -2.64 1.29 0.73
N ASP A 679 -2.03 2.42 0.42
CA ASP A 679 -2.63 3.75 0.59
C ASP A 679 -3.62 4.07 -0.51
N VAL A 680 -4.81 3.49 -0.38
CA VAL A 680 -5.97 3.79 -1.21
C VAL A 680 -6.60 5.09 -0.70
N ALA A 681 -6.90 6.00 -1.63
CA ALA A 681 -7.60 7.25 -1.33
C ALA A 681 -8.91 6.99 -0.58
N GLU A 682 -9.37 7.97 0.22
CA GLU A 682 -10.61 7.83 0.98
C GLU A 682 -11.80 7.53 0.07
N CYS A 683 -12.39 6.34 0.25
CA CYS A 683 -13.55 5.88 -0.50
C CYS A 683 -14.85 6.30 0.19
N SER A 684 -15.81 6.72 -0.62
CA SER A 684 -17.22 6.97 -0.23
C SER A 684 -18.00 5.67 -0.09
N TYR A 685 -17.57 4.60 -0.76
CA TYR A 685 -18.14 3.28 -0.54
C TYR A 685 -17.16 2.17 -0.87
N VAL A 686 -17.35 1.02 -0.23
CA VAL A 686 -16.65 -0.23 -0.52
C VAL A 686 -17.68 -1.32 -0.82
N ILE A 687 -17.56 -2.01 -1.95
CA ILE A 687 -18.39 -3.16 -2.31
C ILE A 687 -17.50 -4.39 -2.35
N ARG A 688 -17.78 -5.36 -1.48
CA ARG A 688 -17.20 -6.70 -1.53
C ARG A 688 -18.07 -7.54 -2.46
N TYR A 689 -17.56 -7.86 -3.65
CA TYR A 689 -18.31 -8.59 -4.68
C TYR A 689 -17.88 -10.06 -4.69
N GLU A 690 -18.73 -10.93 -4.13
CA GLU A 690 -18.44 -12.35 -3.85
C GLU A 690 -17.10 -12.57 -3.12
N PHE A 691 -16.74 -11.59 -2.30
CA PHE A 691 -15.44 -11.51 -1.68
C PHE A 691 -15.57 -11.49 -0.16
N VAL A 692 -15.29 -12.64 0.45
CA VAL A 692 -15.25 -12.83 1.89
C VAL A 692 -13.92 -13.49 2.27
N SER A 693 -13.10 -12.74 3.00
CA SER A 693 -11.82 -13.20 3.56
C SER A 693 -12.02 -13.75 4.99
N ASN A 694 -11.10 -13.45 5.90
CA ASN A 694 -11.27 -13.64 7.35
C ASN A 694 -11.84 -12.37 8.02
N GLU A 695 -12.06 -12.43 9.32
CA GLU A 695 -12.59 -11.35 10.16
C GLU A 695 -11.71 -10.10 10.13
N ILE A 696 -10.39 -10.27 10.08
CA ILE A 696 -9.41 -9.18 9.99
C ILE A 696 -9.58 -8.42 8.67
N GLY A 697 -9.65 -9.15 7.55
CA GLY A 697 -9.84 -8.57 6.23
C GLY A 697 -11.21 -7.90 6.06
N THR A 698 -12.25 -8.38 6.75
CA THR A 698 -13.55 -7.70 6.84
C THR A 698 -13.38 -6.33 7.51
N VAL A 699 -12.76 -6.26 8.70
CA VAL A 699 -12.52 -4.99 9.41
C VAL A 699 -11.66 -4.01 8.59
N GLN A 700 -10.59 -4.50 7.95
CA GLN A 700 -9.70 -3.66 7.16
C GLN A 700 -10.36 -3.15 5.86
N SER A 701 -11.13 -3.99 5.17
CA SER A 701 -11.89 -3.58 3.99
C SER A 701 -12.90 -2.47 4.32
N ARG A 702 -13.60 -2.61 5.46
CA ARG A 702 -14.50 -1.58 6.00
C ARG A 702 -13.73 -0.30 6.31
N GLY A 703 -12.51 -0.43 6.83
CA GLY A 703 -11.57 0.67 7.04
C GLY A 703 -11.07 1.37 5.78
N ARG A 704 -11.47 0.97 4.56
CA ARG A 704 -11.20 1.72 3.32
C ARG A 704 -12.31 2.73 2.99
N ALA A 705 -13.53 2.48 3.46
CA ALA A 705 -14.62 3.43 3.44
C ALA A 705 -14.42 4.43 4.59
N ARG A 706 -13.77 5.57 4.30
CA ARG A 706 -13.40 6.60 5.29
C ARG A 706 -13.74 8.01 4.86
N ALA A 707 -14.41 8.19 3.73
CA ALA A 707 -15.01 9.48 3.44
C ALA A 707 -16.19 9.73 4.40
N PRO A 708 -16.56 10.99 4.67
CA PRO A 708 -17.77 11.31 5.43
C PRO A 708 -18.99 10.61 4.83
N GLN A 709 -19.84 10.05 5.69
CA GLN A 709 -21.05 9.31 5.31
C GLN A 709 -20.82 8.07 4.42
N SER A 710 -19.62 7.49 4.45
CA SER A 710 -19.30 6.33 3.63
C SER A 710 -20.09 5.07 4.01
N LYS A 711 -20.20 4.11 3.08
CA LYS A 711 -20.98 2.86 3.26
C LYS A 711 -20.25 1.64 2.74
N CYS A 712 -20.46 0.48 3.38
CA CYS A 712 -19.93 -0.80 2.95
C CYS A 712 -21.05 -1.78 2.56
N PHE A 713 -20.79 -2.60 1.55
CA PHE A 713 -21.72 -3.61 1.07
C PHE A 713 -20.98 -4.93 0.80
N LEU A 714 -21.62 -6.06 1.08
CA LEU A 714 -21.27 -7.37 0.56
C LEU A 714 -22.37 -7.80 -0.41
N ILE A 715 -22.04 -8.01 -1.68
CA ILE A 715 -22.95 -8.64 -2.65
C ILE A 715 -22.58 -10.12 -2.71
N THR A 716 -23.51 -11.00 -2.33
CA THR A 716 -23.30 -12.44 -2.37
C THR A 716 -24.58 -13.21 -2.62
N GLU A 717 -24.48 -14.43 -3.14
CA GLU A 717 -25.61 -15.34 -3.26
C GLU A 717 -26.19 -15.73 -1.88
N ALA A 718 -27.51 -15.79 -1.79
CA ALA A 718 -28.24 -16.18 -0.59
C ALA A 718 -27.88 -17.61 -0.17
N LEU A 719 -27.63 -17.82 1.13
CA LEU A 719 -27.25 -19.12 1.70
C LEU A 719 -25.94 -19.70 1.15
N SER A 720 -25.14 -18.92 0.42
CA SER A 720 -23.84 -19.35 -0.09
C SER A 720 -22.83 -19.55 1.05
N ILE A 721 -21.73 -20.23 0.74
CA ILE A 721 -20.59 -20.37 1.66
C ILE A 721 -20.04 -18.99 2.05
N ASN A 722 -20.03 -18.03 1.12
CA ASN A 722 -19.59 -16.67 1.39
C ASN A 722 -20.53 -15.95 2.38
N TYR A 723 -21.85 -16.11 2.22
CA TYR A 723 -22.84 -15.59 3.16
C TYR A 723 -22.60 -16.12 4.58
N GLN A 724 -22.45 -17.44 4.74
CA GLN A 724 -22.20 -18.05 6.05
C GLN A 724 -20.88 -17.58 6.66
N ARG A 725 -19.80 -17.55 5.87
CA ARG A 725 -18.49 -17.05 6.31
C ARG A 725 -18.52 -15.60 6.78
N GLU A 726 -19.28 -14.72 6.14
CA GLU A 726 -19.39 -13.34 6.59
C GLU A 726 -20.13 -13.23 7.94
N LEU A 727 -21.16 -14.06 8.17
CA LEU A 727 -21.82 -14.13 9.48
C LEU A 727 -20.86 -14.61 10.57
N GLU A 728 -20.08 -15.66 10.28
CA GLU A 728 -19.01 -16.15 11.17
C GLU A 728 -17.96 -15.08 11.44
N ASN A 729 -17.53 -14.33 10.42
CA ASN A 729 -16.56 -13.23 10.56
C ASN A 729 -17.09 -12.11 11.47
N ARG A 730 -18.37 -11.74 11.34
CA ARG A 730 -19.01 -10.74 12.21
C ARG A 730 -19.15 -11.24 13.64
N GLN A 731 -19.42 -12.52 13.84
CA GLN A 731 -19.42 -13.13 15.17
C GLN A 731 -18.01 -13.06 15.79
N LYS A 732 -16.98 -13.46 15.04
CA LYS A 732 -15.58 -13.38 15.47
C LYS A 732 -15.15 -11.94 15.79
N GLU A 733 -15.65 -10.94 15.06
CA GLU A 733 -15.43 -9.52 15.40
C GLU A 733 -15.98 -9.16 16.79
N GLY A 734 -17.18 -9.66 17.11
CA GLY A 734 -17.75 -9.55 18.45
C GLY A 734 -16.90 -10.25 19.52
N GLU A 735 -16.43 -11.47 19.24
CA GLU A 735 -15.57 -12.25 20.15
C GLU A 735 -14.22 -11.55 20.40
N MET A 736 -13.63 -10.91 19.39
CA MET A 736 -12.40 -10.10 19.56
C MET A 736 -12.63 -8.92 20.50
N THR A 737 -13.76 -8.23 20.36
CA THR A 737 -14.13 -7.11 21.25
C THR A 737 -14.31 -7.60 22.68
N GLN A 738 -14.98 -8.74 22.85
CA GLN A 738 -15.16 -9.40 24.15
C GLN A 738 -13.82 -9.81 24.77
N ALA A 739 -12.86 -10.31 23.99
CA ALA A 739 -11.52 -10.66 24.48
C ALA A 739 -10.76 -9.45 25.03
N ILE A 740 -10.88 -8.28 24.39
CA ILE A 740 -10.29 -7.04 24.90
C ILE A 740 -10.98 -6.60 26.20
N ASP A 741 -12.30 -6.74 26.30
CA ASP A 741 -13.03 -6.43 27.54
C ASP A 741 -12.71 -7.42 28.68
N GLU A 742 -12.54 -8.70 28.36
CA GLU A 742 -12.11 -9.72 29.30
C GLU A 742 -10.70 -9.44 29.83
N TRP A 743 -9.77 -9.02 28.95
CA TRP A 743 -8.43 -8.56 29.35
C TRP A 743 -8.52 -7.39 30.35
N ARG A 744 -9.39 -6.41 30.09
CA ARG A 744 -9.60 -5.27 31.01
C ARG A 744 -10.08 -5.73 32.38
N GLN A 745 -11.00 -6.70 32.42
CA GLN A 745 -11.59 -7.20 33.66
C GLN A 745 -10.61 -8.02 34.51
N ARG A 746 -9.83 -8.90 33.87
CA ARG A 746 -8.80 -9.73 34.55
C ARG A 746 -7.62 -8.90 35.06
N GLY A 747 -7.35 -7.76 34.43
CA GLY A 747 -6.30 -6.84 34.81
C GLY A 747 -4.89 -7.32 34.45
N VAL A 748 -3.92 -6.41 34.57
CA VAL A 748 -2.55 -6.61 34.06
C VAL A 748 -1.83 -7.75 34.75
N VAL A 749 -2.04 -7.96 36.06
CA VAL A 749 -1.30 -8.97 36.84
C VAL A 749 -1.66 -10.39 36.40
N GLU A 750 -2.96 -10.69 36.24
CA GLU A 750 -3.40 -12.01 35.78
C GLU A 750 -2.98 -12.26 34.33
N PHE A 751 -3.15 -11.25 33.47
CA PHE A 751 -2.74 -11.34 32.07
C PHE A 751 -1.26 -11.66 31.91
N ARG A 752 -0.38 -11.00 32.67
CA ARG A 752 1.08 -11.29 32.66
C ARG A 752 1.38 -12.73 33.07
N LYS A 753 0.65 -13.31 34.04
CA LYS A 753 0.84 -14.72 34.44
C LYS A 753 0.50 -15.68 33.30
N LEU A 754 -0.60 -15.42 32.58
CA LEU A 754 -0.98 -16.22 31.41
C LEU A 754 0.05 -16.10 30.29
N LEU A 755 0.56 -14.89 30.03
CA LEU A 755 1.60 -14.65 29.03
C LEU A 755 2.89 -15.42 29.33
N PHE A 756 3.39 -15.36 30.57
CA PHE A 756 4.61 -16.09 30.94
C PHE A 756 4.45 -17.59 30.72
N LYS A 757 3.30 -18.16 31.08
CA LYS A 757 3.00 -19.57 30.85
C LYS A 757 3.02 -19.91 29.35
N GLU A 758 2.35 -19.10 28.53
CA GLU A 758 2.31 -19.33 27.07
C GLU A 758 3.70 -19.18 26.44
N GLN A 759 4.52 -18.23 26.90
CA GLN A 759 5.91 -18.06 26.47
C GLN A 759 6.77 -19.28 26.82
N ASP A 760 6.66 -19.80 28.04
CA ASP A 760 7.37 -21.02 28.46
C ASP A 760 7.01 -22.21 27.56
N ASP A 761 5.72 -22.37 27.22
CA ASP A 761 5.24 -23.45 26.37
C ASP A 761 5.73 -23.29 24.92
N LEU A 762 5.74 -22.06 24.38
CA LEU A 762 6.33 -21.73 23.08
C LEU A 762 7.82 -22.10 22.99
N LEU A 763 8.57 -21.80 24.04
CA LEU A 763 10.01 -22.06 24.11
C LEU A 763 10.33 -23.55 24.18
N LYS A 764 9.56 -24.32 24.96
CA LYS A 764 9.67 -25.79 25.03
C LYS A 764 9.40 -26.43 23.67
N ASN A 765 8.32 -26.01 23.00
CA ASN A 765 7.94 -26.55 21.69
C ASN A 765 8.96 -26.23 20.59
N ASN A 766 9.55 -25.02 20.59
CA ASN A 766 10.58 -24.64 19.63
C ASN A 766 11.89 -25.44 19.80
N THR A 767 12.23 -25.81 21.04
CA THR A 767 13.41 -26.64 21.34
C THR A 767 13.21 -28.07 20.82
N GLN A 768 12.03 -28.65 20.99
CA GLN A 768 11.69 -29.98 20.46
C GLN A 768 11.68 -30.02 18.92
N GLN A 769 11.16 -28.98 18.26
CA GLN A 769 11.17 -28.88 16.79
C GLN A 769 12.56 -28.70 16.18
N THR A 770 13.50 -28.10 16.90
CA THR A 770 14.89 -27.97 16.43
C THR A 770 15.65 -29.29 16.57
N THR A 771 15.42 -30.04 17.64
CA THR A 771 15.96 -31.41 17.80
C THR A 771 15.36 -32.43 16.82
N SER A 772 14.08 -32.30 16.45
CA SER A 772 13.44 -33.19 15.47
C SER A 772 13.85 -32.92 14.02
N LYS A 773 14.24 -31.68 13.67
CA LYS A 773 14.77 -31.34 12.34
C LYS A 773 16.23 -31.77 12.15
N PHE A 774 17.03 -31.77 13.22
CA PHE A 774 18.44 -32.20 13.15
C PHE A 774 18.62 -33.73 13.12
N SER A 775 17.57 -34.49 13.44
CA SER A 775 17.58 -35.97 13.48
C SER A 775 16.98 -36.64 12.23
N GLN A 776 16.59 -35.88 11.19
CA GLN A 776 16.18 -36.38 9.88
C GLN A 776 17.23 -36.03 8.80
N SER A 777 18.45 -36.54 8.93
CA SER A 777 19.50 -36.40 7.90
C SER A 777 19.70 -37.65 7.03
N ASN A 778 18.84 -38.67 7.16
CA ASN A 778 18.83 -39.84 6.29
C ASN A 778 17.51 -39.92 5.49
N GLN A 779 17.29 -39.00 4.55
CA GLN A 779 16.18 -39.10 3.59
C GLN A 779 16.70 -38.89 2.17
N GLU A 780 16.30 -39.81 1.30
CA GLU A 780 16.86 -40.01 -0.05
C GLU A 780 16.61 -38.80 -0.96
N THR A 781 17.70 -38.24 -1.48
CA THR A 781 17.66 -37.24 -2.54
C THR A 781 17.14 -37.91 -3.81
N ALA A 782 16.22 -37.25 -4.54
CA ALA A 782 15.71 -37.77 -5.81
C ALA A 782 16.88 -38.08 -6.76
N LYS A 783 16.86 -39.27 -7.35
CA LYS A 783 17.84 -39.69 -8.35
C LYS A 783 17.74 -38.80 -9.58
N GLU A 784 16.51 -38.64 -10.07
CA GLU A 784 16.21 -37.94 -11.32
C GLU A 784 14.99 -37.03 -11.17
N ILE A 785 15.04 -35.93 -11.91
CA ILE A 785 13.99 -34.93 -11.99
C ILE A 785 13.56 -34.81 -13.43
N HIS A 786 12.26 -34.98 -13.65
CA HIS A 786 11.62 -35.01 -14.96
C HIS A 786 10.58 -33.90 -15.08
N CYS A 787 10.27 -33.53 -16.32
CA CYS A 787 9.09 -32.71 -16.61
C CYS A 787 7.83 -33.48 -16.22
N ARG A 788 6.98 -32.87 -15.40
CA ARG A 788 5.72 -33.48 -14.91
C ARG A 788 4.74 -33.89 -16.01
N PHE A 789 4.78 -33.21 -17.15
CA PHE A 789 3.72 -33.30 -18.17
C PHE A 789 4.08 -34.20 -19.35
N CYS A 790 5.36 -34.50 -19.57
CA CYS A 790 5.82 -35.31 -20.70
C CYS A 790 6.99 -36.23 -20.38
N ASP A 791 7.35 -36.32 -19.10
CA ASP A 791 8.42 -37.17 -18.57
C ASP A 791 9.82 -36.93 -19.13
N THR A 792 10.04 -35.80 -19.81
CA THR A 792 11.37 -35.46 -20.33
C THR A 792 12.34 -35.24 -19.16
N TYR A 793 13.44 -36.00 -19.16
CA TYR A 793 14.51 -35.87 -18.16
C TYR A 793 15.10 -34.45 -18.16
N LEU A 794 15.27 -33.86 -16.98
CA LEU A 794 15.77 -32.49 -16.81
C LEU A 794 17.15 -32.46 -16.13
N CYS A 795 17.27 -33.08 -14.96
CA CYS A 795 18.51 -33.12 -14.18
C CYS A 795 18.48 -34.19 -13.08
N LYS A 796 19.62 -34.43 -12.44
CA LYS A 796 19.71 -35.24 -11.21
C LYS A 796 19.28 -34.40 -10.00
N GLY A 797 18.66 -35.02 -9.00
CA GLY A 797 18.32 -34.29 -7.77
C GLY A 797 19.55 -33.82 -6.99
N SER A 798 20.68 -34.51 -7.14
CA SER A 798 21.99 -34.08 -6.60
C SER A 798 22.50 -32.77 -7.19
N SER A 799 21.95 -32.31 -8.33
CA SER A 799 22.31 -31.06 -9.00
C SER A 799 21.46 -29.87 -8.53
N LEU A 800 20.58 -30.06 -7.55
CA LEU A 800 19.79 -28.97 -6.97
C LEU A 800 20.58 -28.28 -5.85
N ARG A 801 20.50 -26.95 -5.81
CA ARG A 801 21.05 -26.11 -4.75
C ARG A 801 20.01 -25.10 -4.26
N LEU A 802 20.10 -24.71 -3.00
CA LEU A 802 19.19 -23.76 -2.38
C LEU A 802 19.85 -22.38 -2.27
N GLN A 803 19.24 -21.37 -2.87
CA GLN A 803 19.61 -19.95 -2.69
C GLN A 803 18.45 -19.21 -2.04
N GLY A 804 18.52 -19.01 -0.72
CA GLY A 804 17.40 -18.48 0.06
C GLY A 804 16.20 -19.43 0.01
N THR A 805 15.10 -19.03 -0.62
CA THR A 805 13.91 -19.86 -0.83
C THR A 805 13.80 -20.44 -2.24
N THR A 806 14.73 -20.10 -3.13
CA THR A 806 14.74 -20.50 -4.53
C THR A 806 15.64 -21.72 -4.72
N VAL A 807 15.16 -22.72 -5.45
CA VAL A 807 15.92 -23.93 -5.78
C VAL A 807 16.42 -23.84 -7.21
N ILE A 808 17.73 -24.02 -7.39
CA ILE A 808 18.45 -23.77 -8.64
C ILE A 808 19.12 -25.05 -9.09
N CYS A 809 19.04 -25.34 -10.39
CA CYS A 809 19.85 -26.38 -11.00
C CYS A 809 21.24 -25.85 -11.32
N VAL A 810 22.28 -26.47 -10.76
CA VAL A 810 23.70 -26.11 -11.01
C VAL A 810 24.40 -27.05 -11.99
N ASP A 811 23.65 -27.93 -12.66
CA ASP A 811 24.21 -28.78 -13.70
C ASP A 811 24.66 -27.93 -14.90
N PRO A 812 25.95 -27.93 -15.27
CA PRO A 812 26.48 -27.10 -16.36
C PRO A 812 25.85 -27.39 -17.72
N THR A 813 25.27 -28.56 -17.89
CA THR A 813 24.61 -29.00 -19.13
C THR A 813 23.11 -28.76 -19.13
N PHE A 814 22.54 -28.21 -18.04
CA PHE A 814 21.09 -28.02 -17.90
C PHE A 814 20.50 -27.13 -18.98
N GLU A 815 21.19 -26.03 -19.32
CA GLU A 815 20.77 -25.09 -20.36
C GLU A 815 20.54 -25.78 -21.71
N GLN A 816 21.34 -26.81 -22.03
CA GLN A 816 21.21 -27.58 -23.26
C GLN A 816 19.99 -28.52 -23.25
N ARG A 817 19.43 -28.81 -22.06
CA ARG A 817 18.27 -29.69 -21.85
C ARG A 817 16.97 -28.91 -21.58
N VAL A 818 16.97 -27.59 -21.71
CA VAL A 818 15.77 -26.77 -21.65
C VAL A 818 15.74 -25.80 -22.82
N LYS A 819 14.57 -25.22 -23.09
CA LYS A 819 14.51 -24.09 -24.03
C LYS A 819 14.62 -22.80 -23.21
N PRO A 820 15.78 -22.11 -23.24
CA PRO A 820 15.98 -20.90 -22.45
C PRO A 820 15.04 -19.78 -22.94
N PRO A 821 14.74 -18.81 -22.07
CA PRO A 821 13.95 -17.65 -22.44
C PRO A 821 14.65 -16.80 -23.51
N LYS A 822 13.88 -15.95 -24.20
CA LYS A 822 14.44 -15.00 -25.18
C LYS A 822 15.03 -13.77 -24.51
N SER A 823 14.52 -13.39 -23.34
CA SER A 823 15.03 -12.27 -22.55
C SER A 823 15.25 -12.63 -21.07
N LEU A 824 16.13 -11.88 -20.42
CA LEU A 824 16.49 -12.11 -19.03
C LEU A 824 15.31 -11.72 -18.10
N GLY A 825 14.78 -12.68 -17.33
CA GLY A 825 13.59 -12.50 -16.47
C GLY A 825 12.33 -13.21 -16.98
N GLU A 826 12.35 -13.75 -18.19
CA GLU A 826 11.33 -14.66 -18.71
C GLU A 826 11.51 -16.10 -18.17
N ARG A 827 10.47 -16.93 -18.33
CA ARG A 827 10.44 -18.33 -17.93
C ARG A 827 11.06 -19.24 -19.01
N PHE A 828 11.77 -20.28 -18.60
CA PHE A 828 12.22 -21.34 -19.50
C PHE A 828 11.20 -22.48 -19.55
N VAL A 829 11.14 -23.15 -20.69
CA VAL A 829 10.14 -24.20 -20.96
C VAL A 829 10.79 -25.55 -21.23
N CYS A 830 9.98 -26.60 -21.12
CA CYS A 830 10.35 -27.96 -21.50
C CYS A 830 10.82 -28.00 -22.96
N PRO A 831 11.97 -28.67 -23.26
CA PRO A 831 12.52 -28.72 -24.62
C PRO A 831 11.68 -29.59 -25.56
N ASN A 832 10.83 -30.46 -25.00
CA ASN A 832 9.99 -31.34 -25.78
C ASN A 832 8.94 -30.51 -26.53
N LYS A 833 9.01 -30.53 -27.87
CA LYS A 833 8.15 -29.77 -28.79
C LYS A 833 6.66 -30.09 -28.63
N THR A 834 6.36 -31.26 -28.08
CA THR A 834 5.01 -31.69 -27.81
C THR A 834 4.57 -31.28 -26.39
N CYS A 835 5.44 -30.79 -25.51
CA CYS A 835 5.05 -30.37 -24.15
C CYS A 835 5.01 -28.86 -24.00
N HIS A 836 6.14 -28.18 -24.23
CA HIS A 836 6.32 -26.73 -24.08
C HIS A 836 5.87 -26.07 -22.76
N LYS A 837 5.47 -26.84 -21.74
CA LYS A 837 5.12 -26.33 -20.41
C LYS A 837 6.30 -25.67 -19.72
N GLU A 838 6.00 -24.62 -18.96
CA GLU A 838 6.96 -23.86 -18.16
C GLU A 838 7.58 -24.71 -17.03
N LEU A 839 8.89 -24.58 -16.85
CA LEU A 839 9.65 -25.33 -15.87
C LEU A 839 10.23 -24.44 -14.75
N GLY A 840 10.33 -23.13 -14.98
CA GLY A 840 10.92 -22.20 -14.02
C GLY A 840 11.36 -20.87 -14.63
N GLY A 841 12.08 -20.07 -13.85
CA GLY A 841 12.60 -18.77 -14.25
C GLY A 841 14.13 -18.72 -14.28
N VAL A 842 14.71 -17.79 -15.03
CA VAL A 842 16.17 -17.56 -15.02
C VAL A 842 16.50 -16.41 -14.05
N ILE A 843 17.45 -16.63 -13.16
CA ILE A 843 17.98 -15.63 -12.23
C ILE A 843 19.45 -15.37 -12.52
N LEU A 844 19.97 -14.19 -12.15
CA LEU A 844 21.40 -13.92 -12.25
C LEU A 844 22.11 -14.34 -10.96
N LEU A 845 23.11 -15.19 -11.11
CA LEU A 845 24.05 -15.55 -10.05
C LEU A 845 25.24 -14.59 -10.02
N SER A 846 26.10 -14.73 -9.00
CA SER A 846 27.35 -13.96 -8.90
C SER A 846 28.16 -14.09 -10.19
N ARG A 847 28.76 -12.97 -10.65
CA ARG A 847 29.50 -12.85 -11.93
C ARG A 847 28.64 -12.97 -13.21
N ASN A 848 27.38 -12.54 -13.19
CA ASN A 848 26.48 -12.53 -14.36
C ASN A 848 26.22 -13.92 -15.00
N THR A 849 26.36 -15.01 -14.25
CA THR A 849 26.05 -16.35 -14.76
C THR A 849 24.55 -16.62 -14.61
N PRO A 850 23.83 -17.12 -15.63
CA PRO A 850 22.43 -17.48 -15.49
C PRO A 850 22.26 -18.71 -14.60
N GLY A 851 21.38 -18.62 -13.60
CA GLY A 851 20.91 -19.72 -12.77
C GLY A 851 19.47 -20.10 -13.11
N TYR A 852 19.19 -21.39 -13.26
CA TYR A 852 17.85 -21.88 -13.62
C TYR A 852 17.07 -22.24 -12.36
N ALA A 853 16.20 -21.32 -11.93
CA ALA A 853 15.34 -21.51 -10.77
C ALA A 853 14.13 -22.36 -11.15
N LEU A 854 13.96 -23.52 -10.49
CA LEU A 854 12.96 -24.51 -10.86
C LEU A 854 11.63 -24.32 -10.12
N GLN A 855 10.53 -24.53 -10.84
CA GLN A 855 9.17 -24.54 -10.30
C GLN A 855 8.73 -25.97 -9.94
N ILE A 856 8.68 -26.27 -8.65
CA ILE A 856 8.40 -27.64 -8.16
C ILE A 856 7.11 -28.27 -8.71
N THR A 857 6.06 -27.46 -8.94
CA THR A 857 4.77 -27.95 -9.45
C THR A 857 4.85 -28.47 -10.88
N SER A 858 5.89 -28.11 -11.62
CA SER A 858 6.18 -28.55 -12.99
C SER A 858 7.10 -29.78 -13.05
N LEU A 859 7.52 -30.30 -11.90
CA LEU A 859 8.51 -31.38 -11.79
C LEU A 859 7.90 -32.69 -11.29
N LYS A 860 8.51 -33.79 -11.71
CA LYS A 860 8.27 -35.15 -11.25
C LYS A 860 9.58 -35.73 -10.71
N PHE A 861 9.53 -36.33 -9.53
CA PHE A 861 10.70 -36.79 -8.80
C PHE A 861 10.73 -38.32 -8.77
N LEU A 862 11.84 -38.91 -9.25
CA LEU A 862 12.13 -40.34 -9.15
C LEU A 862 13.08 -40.58 -7.97
N ILE A 863 12.67 -41.42 -7.02
CA ILE A 863 13.41 -41.77 -5.80
C ILE A 863 13.74 -43.26 -5.88
N ASP A 864 14.98 -43.65 -5.55
CA ASP A 864 15.56 -44.97 -5.86
C ASP A 864 14.75 -46.15 -5.32
N ASP A 865 14.09 -46.00 -4.16
CA ASP A 865 13.33 -47.09 -3.50
C ASP A 865 11.82 -47.11 -3.84
N GLU A 866 11.33 -46.19 -4.67
CA GLU A 866 9.90 -46.12 -5.02
C GLU A 866 9.62 -46.42 -6.49
N GLN A 867 8.78 -47.43 -6.74
CA GLN A 867 8.26 -47.72 -8.08
C GLN A 867 7.39 -46.59 -8.64
N THR A 868 6.88 -45.69 -7.79
CA THR A 868 5.98 -44.60 -8.19
C THR A 868 6.63 -43.23 -8.01
N PRO A 869 6.63 -42.36 -9.03
CA PRO A 869 7.15 -41.00 -8.91
C PRO A 869 6.37 -40.15 -7.90
N ARG A 870 7.09 -39.27 -7.21
CA ARG A 870 6.50 -38.27 -6.29
C ARG A 870 6.28 -36.93 -6.97
N LEU A 871 5.18 -36.26 -6.58
CA LEU A 871 4.82 -34.91 -6.99
C LEU A 871 4.64 -34.04 -5.74
N PHE A 872 5.13 -32.81 -5.79
CA PHE A 872 5.08 -31.90 -4.65
C PHE A 872 4.43 -30.57 -5.05
N LYS A 873 3.78 -29.92 -4.09
CA LYS A 873 3.18 -28.58 -4.28
C LYS A 873 4.12 -27.46 -3.83
N LYS A 874 5.04 -27.73 -2.90
CA LYS A 874 5.99 -26.76 -2.34
C LYS A 874 7.34 -27.43 -2.08
N TRP A 875 8.43 -26.69 -2.26
CA TRP A 875 9.79 -27.17 -1.96
C TRP A 875 9.95 -27.63 -0.51
N SER A 876 9.22 -27.06 0.44
CA SER A 876 9.23 -27.51 1.84
C SER A 876 8.66 -28.92 2.08
N GLN A 877 7.95 -29.49 1.11
CA GLN A 877 7.46 -30.88 1.17
C GLN A 877 8.47 -31.88 0.63
N TYR A 878 9.44 -31.41 -0.17
CA TYR A 878 10.53 -32.23 -0.65
C TYR A 878 11.58 -32.33 0.45
N GLN A 879 11.79 -33.54 0.96
CA GLN A 879 12.69 -33.79 2.09
C GLN A 879 14.09 -34.26 1.66
N GLY A 880 14.38 -34.29 0.35
CA GLY A 880 15.71 -34.64 -0.13
C GLY A 880 16.75 -33.58 0.25
N HIS A 881 17.97 -34.02 0.55
CA HIS A 881 19.05 -33.12 0.94
C HIS A 881 19.42 -32.17 -0.22
N MET A 882 19.36 -30.86 0.04
CA MET A 882 19.79 -29.82 -0.90
C MET A 882 20.87 -28.97 -0.22
N GLU A 883 22.06 -28.93 -0.83
CA GLU A 883 23.13 -28.04 -0.35
C GLU A 883 22.79 -26.57 -0.66
N PRO A 884 23.22 -25.61 0.18
CA PRO A 884 23.21 -24.20 -0.18
C PRO A 884 24.00 -23.93 -1.47
N LEU A 885 23.55 -22.97 -2.28
CA LEU A 885 24.24 -22.53 -3.50
C LEU A 885 25.61 -21.93 -3.22
#